data_AF-A0A8J7C8Z2-F1
#
_entry.id   AF-A0A8J7C8Z2-F1
#
_cell.length_a   1.000
_cell.length_b   1.000
_cell.length_c   1.000
_cell.angle_alpha   90.00
_cell.angle_beta   90.00
_cell.angle_gamma   90.00
#
_symmetry.space_group_name_H-M   'P 1'
#
loop_
_entity.id
_entity.type
_entity.pdbx_description
1 polymer ?
#
loop_
_entity_poly.entity_id
_entity_poly.type
_entity_poly.pdbx_seq_one_letter_code
_entity_poly.pdbx_strand_id
1 'polypeptide(L)'
;MNRYRFNQMALASLSSLLFFPSALAGTFIQSNHPTSVLVSSRLSEAEIRQLAQAITVRVLSAHQGGSGILIKKQGQTYTILTNAHVVNSKAAYRIQTPDGKNHPAVVISRGDSLKGNDLALSQFNAKENYRVVPLATNSNLSENQEVFAAGFPYDRKELVISSGKISLLSSQPLVGGYQIGYTNEIQQGMSGGPLLNLEGKLIGVNGLLNRAILNDAYVYQNGSRPSTEQLQHLRQLSFAVPIQTLAKIAPNQANGRTKEQNQQQASQQPVANNILDKVNSIAEQITVRIDSKNNGNGSGVIIAHTGQTYYVVTALHVVKNPDSYEIVTLDGQRYALQQQNIIKPEGLDVALLKFTSNQTYSVATIAKYNLFKLSTNNWVFLSGFPGNANGKRKFTAGYLQGKEKVFTRAKDDDNFDRLINYGYELIYSNLTLAGMSGGPVLDSKGQVIGINAGSEDESVNSQVNLGFGLGVPSSTLLGLATRAGLKPGLLKRVNTAPEKLTEVEINSLQNHRLFAVEKLQQNANEFDWLNYGNQLWRLGKNSEAIAALLQAIKLKPDFPQAYYVQGLALYSQKKYPEALAAVEQAIKSNPDYFEAGIFKREVLQKLEKYPEALAAIDKAIEYNNNDVNLYLQRGWTLYWLKRYSAAMQAFKKAIDFKPNSLGYLSRGVLRTNLKDYQGGIADLNEAIRLQPDYARLYSNRGRARSMLKDLKGAISDYDQAIQLAPDDADGYYNRGRVRYIFLRDFKGALADYNPAIQIAPDDVSSYIGRGLVRSDLRDLKGALADFNQAIQLEPNTALSYKIRGDFHKKLKDYKEALSDYNQAIQLQPNWAVAYASRGLVRFFLNDPKGAIADLDRAIKFPSDYISPGSFSSAVYQYRGSVHEKLKDYQAALADYTKMIQLEPDEAFAYSLRGDIRTKLKDQEGASSDYLKAIELYSKEIELVPGNAMTYLWRGLIRNKLEDYRLALSDYNQAIIIEPDNAVAYLSRGLVRNQLKDYQGAITDYSQWIKLQPNNALGYSLRGDVRQRSIRTAWS
;
A
#
# COMPACT_ATOMS: atom_id res chain seq x y z
N MET A 1 -46.25 62.52 24.95
CA MET A 1 -45.80 63.35 23.81
C MET A 1 -44.27 63.39 23.85
N ASN A 2 -43.60 62.78 22.85
CA ASN A 2 -42.23 63.05 22.36
C ASN A 2 -41.02 62.92 23.34
N ARG A 3 -39.84 62.38 23.02
CA ARG A 3 -39.27 61.70 21.82
C ARG A 3 -37.78 61.35 22.12
N TYR A 4 -37.24 60.37 21.39
CA TYR A 4 -35.82 60.15 21.03
C TYR A 4 -34.78 59.76 22.10
N ARG A 5 -34.43 58.47 22.16
CA ARG A 5 -33.10 57.97 22.58
C ARG A 5 -32.21 57.67 21.37
N PHE A 6 -31.25 58.57 21.20
CA PHE A 6 -29.85 58.46 20.78
C PHE A 6 -29.32 57.24 20.01
N ASN A 7 -28.71 57.59 18.88
CA ASN A 7 -27.69 56.88 18.10
C ASN A 7 -26.33 56.79 18.83
N GLN A 8 -25.63 55.70 18.53
CA GLN A 8 -24.20 55.50 18.20
C GLN A 8 -23.04 56.30 18.84
N MET A 9 -21.91 55.58 18.92
CA MET A 9 -20.47 55.95 18.93
C MET A 9 -19.78 55.75 20.29
N ALA A 10 -18.50 55.36 20.40
CA ALA A 10 -17.42 54.86 19.53
C ALA A 10 -16.28 54.47 20.52
N LEU A 11 -15.51 53.38 20.36
CA LEU A 11 -14.27 53.23 19.56
C LEU A 11 -13.08 54.12 20.00
N ALA A 12 -11.94 53.47 20.24
CA ALA A 12 -10.51 53.90 20.25
C ALA A 12 -9.80 53.51 21.57
N SER A 13 -8.56 53.00 21.60
CA SER A 13 -7.41 53.43 20.81
C SER A 13 -6.31 52.35 20.67
N LEU A 14 -5.67 52.35 19.49
CA LEU A 14 -4.39 51.75 19.12
C LEU A 14 -3.23 52.74 19.39
N SER A 15 -2.05 52.24 19.75
CA SER A 15 -0.69 52.76 19.47
C SER A 15 0.28 51.91 20.31
N SER A 16 1.51 51.53 19.91
CA SER A 16 2.44 51.91 18.85
C SER A 16 3.58 50.88 18.82
N LEU A 17 4.36 50.77 17.72
CA LEU A 17 5.84 50.78 17.71
C LEU A 17 6.43 50.50 16.32
N LEU A 18 7.31 51.41 15.88
CA LEU A 18 8.23 51.33 14.73
C LEU A 18 9.68 51.43 15.25
N PHE A 19 10.56 50.61 14.66
CA PHE A 19 12.03 50.68 14.44
C PHE A 19 13.01 51.22 15.51
N PHE A 20 14.03 50.40 15.83
CA PHE A 20 15.45 50.54 15.41
C PHE A 20 16.32 49.34 15.92
N PRO A 21 17.60 49.17 15.50
CA PRO A 21 18.33 47.91 15.49
C PRO A 21 19.43 47.85 16.57
N SER A 22 19.83 46.67 17.00
CA SER A 22 21.18 46.47 17.56
C SER A 22 21.56 45.02 17.43
N ALA A 23 22.67 44.78 16.73
CA ALA A 23 23.44 43.57 16.87
C ALA A 23 24.00 43.48 18.30
N LEU A 24 23.98 42.29 18.89
CA LEU A 24 25.05 41.82 19.76
C LEU A 24 24.99 40.28 19.83
N ALA A 25 26.17 39.71 19.63
CA ALA A 25 26.47 38.29 19.59
C ALA A 25 26.15 37.59 20.92
N GLY A 26 25.85 36.30 20.86
CA GLY A 26 25.71 35.48 22.06
C GLY A 26 25.16 34.09 21.78
N THR A 27 26.07 33.15 21.51
CA THR A 27 25.98 31.72 21.86
C THR A 27 24.85 30.87 21.26
N PHE A 28 25.24 30.08 20.25
CA PHE A 28 24.59 28.83 19.87
C PHE A 28 24.43 27.92 21.08
N ILE A 29 23.19 27.58 21.44
CA ILE A 29 22.89 26.39 22.24
C ILE A 29 22.42 25.32 21.27
N GLN A 30 23.35 24.41 20.99
CA GLN A 30 23.13 23.15 20.29
C GLN A 30 22.18 22.29 21.12
N SER A 31 20.96 22.07 20.64
CA SER A 31 20.08 21.04 21.18
C SER A 31 20.64 19.68 20.78
N ASN A 32 21.24 18.98 21.74
CA ASN A 32 21.73 17.60 21.64
C ASN A 32 20.61 16.64 21.20
N HIS A 33 20.55 16.36 19.90
CA HIS A 33 20.06 15.09 19.40
C HIS A 33 21.26 14.15 19.27
N PRO A 34 21.26 12.96 19.91
CA PRO A 34 22.30 11.97 19.67
C PRO A 34 22.15 11.44 18.24
N THR A 35 22.99 11.95 17.35
CA THR A 35 23.27 11.34 16.05
C THR A 35 23.84 9.95 16.31
N SER A 36 23.05 8.91 16.03
CA SER A 36 23.57 7.54 16.00
C SER A 36 24.48 7.39 14.77
N VAL A 37 25.72 7.83 14.90
CA VAL A 37 26.81 7.47 13.98
C VAL A 37 27.12 6.00 14.26
N LEU A 38 26.68 5.11 13.38
CA LEU A 38 27.13 3.71 13.34
C LEU A 38 28.60 3.70 12.92
N VAL A 39 29.51 3.83 13.88
CA VAL A 39 30.93 3.53 13.70
C VAL A 39 31.06 2.02 13.54
N SER A 40 31.40 1.56 12.33
CA SER A 40 31.97 0.22 12.16
C SER A 40 33.37 0.23 12.79
N SER A 41 33.61 -0.58 13.81
CA SER A 41 34.90 -0.65 14.49
C SER A 41 35.95 -1.31 13.59
N ARG A 42 36.62 -0.51 12.75
CA ARG A 42 37.82 -0.96 12.03
C ARG A 42 38.96 -1.12 13.02
N LEU A 43 39.61 -2.29 12.99
CA LEU A 43 40.85 -2.51 13.73
C LEU A 43 42.01 -1.82 13.01
N SER A 44 42.95 -1.28 13.79
CA SER A 44 44.24 -0.82 13.28
C SER A 44 45.05 -2.00 12.75
N GLU A 45 46.00 -1.73 11.85
CA GLU A 45 46.91 -2.74 11.34
C GLU A 45 47.66 -3.48 12.46
N ALA A 46 48.07 -2.78 13.52
CA ALA A 46 48.74 -3.37 14.67
C ALA A 46 47.83 -4.38 15.41
N GLU A 47 46.55 -4.06 15.59
CA GLU A 47 45.57 -4.96 16.22
C GLU A 47 45.29 -6.19 15.35
N ILE A 48 45.25 -6.04 14.02
CA ILE A 48 45.07 -7.18 13.11
C ILE A 48 46.30 -8.08 13.11
N ARG A 49 47.51 -7.50 13.15
CA ARG A 49 48.76 -8.27 13.27
C ARG A 49 48.80 -9.05 14.59
N GLN A 50 48.42 -8.44 15.72
CA GLN A 50 48.32 -9.14 17.01
C GLN A 50 47.25 -10.25 16.97
N LEU A 51 46.10 -9.99 16.36
CA LEU A 51 45.06 -10.99 16.18
C LEU A 51 45.57 -12.18 15.34
N ALA A 52 46.21 -11.91 14.20
CA ALA A 52 46.78 -12.93 13.33
C ALA A 52 47.82 -13.79 14.06
N GLN A 53 48.66 -13.20 14.93
CA GLN A 53 49.58 -13.94 15.79
C GLN A 53 48.86 -14.86 16.77
N ALA A 54 47.77 -14.39 17.39
CA ALA A 54 47.06 -15.14 18.41
C ALA A 54 46.23 -16.33 17.89
N ILE A 55 45.86 -16.33 16.61
CA ILE A 55 44.95 -17.33 16.02
C ILE A 55 45.65 -18.32 15.08
N THR A 56 46.85 -17.98 14.59
CA THR A 56 47.57 -18.80 13.59
C THR A 56 48.45 -19.81 14.29
N VAL A 57 48.31 -21.08 13.91
CA VAL A 57 49.08 -22.21 14.46
C VAL A 57 49.94 -22.83 13.37
N ARG A 58 51.02 -23.51 13.76
CA ARG A 58 51.84 -24.28 12.83
C ARG A 58 51.38 -25.73 12.82
N VAL A 59 51.09 -26.26 11.65
CA VAL A 59 50.71 -27.66 11.44
C VAL A 59 51.97 -28.44 11.07
N LEU A 60 52.46 -29.27 11.99
CA LEU A 60 53.67 -30.06 11.83
C LEU A 60 53.33 -31.45 11.29
N SER A 61 53.96 -31.83 10.16
CA SER A 61 53.86 -33.16 9.54
C SER A 61 55.26 -33.74 9.26
N ALA A 62 55.35 -35.05 9.02
CA ALA A 62 56.62 -35.76 8.83
C ALA A 62 57.45 -35.30 7.61
N HIS A 63 56.83 -34.71 6.59
CA HIS A 63 57.52 -34.42 5.32
C HIS A 63 57.41 -32.97 4.84
N GLN A 64 56.42 -32.18 5.30
CA GLN A 64 56.25 -30.75 5.00
C GLN A 64 55.07 -30.20 5.82
N GLY A 65 55.31 -29.28 6.77
CA GLY A 65 54.29 -28.69 7.64
C GLY A 65 53.76 -27.34 7.13
N GLY A 66 52.50 -27.01 7.38
CA GLY A 66 51.88 -25.76 6.95
C GLY A 66 51.37 -24.92 8.11
N SER A 67 50.39 -24.06 7.82
CA SER A 67 49.72 -23.18 8.78
C SER A 67 48.29 -23.65 9.06
N GLY A 68 47.71 -23.21 10.16
CA GLY A 68 46.32 -23.47 10.50
C GLY A 68 45.72 -22.33 11.32
N ILE A 69 44.39 -22.33 11.46
CA ILE A 69 43.64 -21.25 12.09
C ILE A 69 42.76 -21.80 13.20
N LEU A 70 42.86 -21.24 14.40
CA LEU A 70 41.97 -21.58 15.52
C LEU A 70 40.58 -20.97 15.30
N ILE A 71 39.59 -21.81 14.99
CA ILE A 71 38.22 -21.33 14.64
C ILE A 71 37.16 -21.66 15.69
N LYS A 72 37.39 -22.62 16.58
CA LYS A 72 36.41 -23.03 17.59
C LYS A 72 37.06 -23.70 18.79
N LYS A 73 36.47 -23.49 19.98
CA LYS A 73 36.80 -24.17 21.24
C LYS A 73 35.55 -24.84 21.81
N GLN A 74 35.63 -26.10 22.21
CA GLN A 74 34.59 -26.84 22.94
C GLN A 74 35.24 -27.60 24.10
N GLY A 75 35.04 -27.15 25.34
CA GLY A 75 35.77 -27.68 26.49
C GLY A 75 37.28 -27.48 26.33
N GLN A 76 38.06 -28.56 26.45
CA GLN A 76 39.52 -28.54 26.20
C GLN A 76 39.90 -28.82 24.74
N THR A 77 38.92 -29.05 23.86
CA THR A 77 39.14 -29.37 22.45
C THR A 77 39.10 -28.12 21.58
N TYR A 78 40.14 -27.92 20.79
CA TYR A 78 40.26 -26.85 19.81
C TYR A 78 40.10 -27.40 18.40
N THR A 79 39.34 -26.70 17.55
CA THR A 79 39.21 -27.01 16.12
C THR A 79 40.01 -26.02 15.29
N ILE A 80 40.81 -26.56 14.39
CA ILE A 80 41.67 -25.84 13.46
C ILE A 80 41.16 -26.01 12.04
N LEU A 81 41.14 -24.92 11.29
CA LEU A 81 40.94 -24.90 9.85
C LEU A 81 42.28 -24.74 9.13
N THR A 82 42.51 -25.55 8.09
CA THR A 82 43.72 -25.51 7.25
C THR A 82 43.36 -25.93 5.81
N ASN A 83 44.30 -25.86 4.86
CA ASN A 83 44.12 -26.51 3.56
C ASN A 83 44.24 -28.03 3.66
N ALA A 84 43.57 -28.74 2.75
CA ALA A 84 43.60 -30.21 2.72
C ALA A 84 45.01 -30.73 2.36
N HIS A 85 45.72 -30.05 1.45
CA HIS A 85 47.07 -30.46 1.07
C HIS A 85 48.10 -30.32 2.21
N VAL A 86 47.85 -29.46 3.21
CA VAL A 86 48.73 -29.28 4.38
C VAL A 86 48.70 -30.50 5.31
N VAL A 87 47.56 -31.20 5.33
CA VAL A 87 47.34 -32.40 6.12
C VAL A 87 47.10 -33.59 5.21
N ASN A 88 47.96 -33.85 4.21
CA ASN A 88 47.71 -34.87 3.18
C ASN A 88 48.22 -36.29 3.49
N SER A 89 49.22 -36.45 4.37
CA SER A 89 49.82 -37.75 4.69
C SER A 89 48.93 -38.66 5.56
N LYS A 90 49.26 -39.95 5.67
CA LYS A 90 48.64 -40.85 6.68
C LYS A 90 49.36 -40.78 8.05
N ALA A 91 50.32 -39.87 8.20
CA ALA A 91 51.16 -39.75 9.40
C ALA A 91 50.45 -38.92 10.49
N ALA A 92 50.88 -39.09 11.75
CA ALA A 92 50.38 -38.30 12.87
C ALA A 92 50.78 -36.82 12.74
N TYR A 93 49.85 -35.91 13.02
CA TYR A 93 50.07 -34.47 12.98
C TYR A 93 50.26 -33.90 14.38
N ARG A 94 51.08 -32.84 14.48
CA ARG A 94 51.18 -32.03 15.69
C ARG A 94 50.86 -30.58 15.37
N ILE A 95 50.23 -29.90 16.31
CA ILE A 95 49.93 -28.48 16.22
C ILE A 95 50.84 -27.75 17.18
N GLN A 96 51.65 -26.84 16.65
CA GLN A 96 52.34 -25.86 17.46
C GLN A 96 51.45 -24.64 17.67
N THR A 97 51.06 -24.38 18.91
CA THR A 97 50.26 -23.22 19.31
C THR A 97 51.12 -21.95 19.41
N PRO A 98 50.53 -20.74 19.49
CA PRO A 98 51.29 -19.48 19.48
C PRO A 98 52.29 -19.33 20.64
N ASP A 99 52.09 -20.04 21.75
CA ASP A 99 53.02 -20.12 22.88
C ASP A 99 54.16 -21.14 22.67
N GLY A 100 54.25 -21.76 21.48
CA GLY A 100 55.29 -22.70 21.09
C GLY A 100 55.05 -24.16 21.49
N LYS A 101 53.96 -24.47 22.20
CA LYS A 101 53.66 -25.85 22.66
C LYS A 101 53.13 -26.74 21.54
N ASN A 102 53.49 -28.02 21.59
CA ASN A 102 53.17 -28.99 20.54
C ASN A 102 52.15 -30.03 21.00
N HIS A 103 50.94 -29.99 20.44
CA HIS A 103 49.83 -30.88 20.76
C HIS A 103 49.60 -31.93 19.65
N PRO A 104 49.33 -33.20 19.98
CA PRO A 104 48.89 -34.17 18.96
C PRO A 104 47.52 -33.76 18.41
N ALA A 105 47.32 -33.90 17.09
CA ALA A 105 46.08 -33.54 16.42
C ALA A 105 45.56 -34.62 15.49
N VAL A 106 44.24 -34.66 15.37
CA VAL A 106 43.50 -35.60 14.53
C VAL A 106 42.73 -34.83 13.46
N VAL A 107 42.88 -35.22 12.19
CA VAL A 107 42.08 -34.69 11.09
C VAL A 107 40.67 -35.27 11.21
N ILE A 108 39.66 -34.41 11.37
CA ILE A 108 38.26 -34.83 11.58
C ILE A 108 37.41 -34.69 10.32
N SER A 109 37.85 -33.88 9.36
CA SER A 109 37.19 -33.73 8.07
C SER A 109 38.19 -33.25 7.03
N ARG A 110 38.16 -33.84 5.84
CA ARG A 110 39.04 -33.49 4.73
C ARG A 110 38.22 -33.50 3.44
N GLY A 111 38.39 -32.50 2.58
CA GLY A 111 37.62 -32.36 1.34
C GLY A 111 38.07 -33.30 0.21
N ASP A 112 38.51 -34.53 0.50
CA ASP A 112 39.37 -35.36 -0.34
C ASP A 112 38.96 -35.47 -1.83
N SER A 113 39.97 -35.19 -2.68
CA SER A 113 40.10 -35.57 -4.10
C SER A 113 38.87 -35.41 -5.00
N LEU A 114 38.84 -34.29 -5.74
CA LEU A 114 38.00 -34.03 -6.93
C LEU A 114 36.47 -33.97 -6.72
N LYS A 115 36.02 -33.33 -5.63
CA LYS A 115 34.74 -32.57 -5.59
C LYS A 115 34.87 -31.18 -4.91
N GLY A 116 36.03 -30.53 -5.10
CA GLY A 116 36.05 -29.08 -5.31
C GLY A 116 36.75 -28.15 -4.30
N ASN A 117 37.06 -28.49 -3.04
CA ASN A 117 37.62 -27.48 -2.11
C ASN A 117 38.81 -27.97 -1.26
N ASP A 118 39.89 -27.19 -1.25
CA ASP A 118 41.15 -27.46 -0.57
C ASP A 118 41.11 -26.98 0.88
N LEU A 119 40.26 -27.62 1.70
CA LEU A 119 40.09 -27.32 3.12
C LEU A 119 40.02 -28.62 3.95
N ALA A 120 40.55 -28.55 5.16
CA ALA A 120 40.49 -29.61 6.15
C ALA A 120 40.32 -29.05 7.57
N LEU A 121 39.68 -29.85 8.43
CA LEU A 121 39.51 -29.58 9.85
C LEU A 121 40.30 -30.58 10.67
N SER A 122 41.02 -30.09 11.66
CA SER A 122 41.73 -30.89 12.65
C SER A 122 41.36 -30.49 14.06
N GLN A 123 41.48 -31.41 15.01
CA GLN A 123 41.24 -31.15 16.43
C GLN A 123 42.43 -31.56 17.30
N PHE A 124 42.67 -30.79 18.36
CA PHE A 124 43.65 -31.11 19.41
C PHE A 124 43.10 -30.71 20.78
N ASN A 125 43.67 -31.29 21.84
CA ASN A 125 43.31 -30.95 23.21
C ASN A 125 44.41 -30.11 23.87
N ALA A 126 44.00 -29.05 24.57
CA ALA A 126 44.88 -28.19 25.36
C ALA A 126 44.15 -27.68 26.60
N LYS A 127 44.90 -27.49 27.70
CA LYS A 127 44.38 -26.91 28.94
C LYS A 127 44.40 -25.38 28.89
N GLU A 128 45.28 -24.83 28.06
CA GLU A 128 45.50 -23.43 27.81
C GLU A 128 44.32 -22.78 27.08
N ASN A 129 44.18 -21.46 27.25
CA ASN A 129 43.13 -20.65 26.64
C ASN A 129 43.67 -19.87 25.43
N TYR A 130 43.72 -20.50 24.26
CA TYR A 130 44.01 -19.85 22.99
C TYR A 130 42.80 -19.11 22.40
N ARG A 131 43.07 -17.99 21.72
CA ARG A 131 42.07 -17.17 21.03
C ARG A 131 41.59 -17.87 19.76
N VAL A 132 40.29 -17.77 19.48
CA VAL A 132 39.70 -18.24 18.21
C VAL A 132 39.23 -17.05 17.39
N VAL A 133 39.28 -17.17 16.06
CA VAL A 133 38.90 -16.09 15.14
C VAL A 133 37.39 -16.11 14.85
N PRO A 134 36.73 -14.93 14.81
CA PRO A 134 35.37 -14.85 14.30
C PRO A 134 35.35 -15.07 12.78
N LEU A 135 34.38 -15.86 12.32
CA LEU A 135 34.19 -16.17 10.90
C LEU A 135 33.37 -15.08 10.20
N ALA A 136 33.80 -14.66 9.01
CA ALA A 136 33.10 -13.68 8.19
C ALA A 136 32.05 -14.35 7.27
N THR A 137 31.15 -15.17 7.82
CA THR A 137 30.21 -15.98 7.00
C THR A 137 29.26 -15.13 6.14
N ASN A 138 29.07 -13.86 6.47
CA ASN A 138 28.23 -12.89 5.75
C ASN A 138 29.00 -11.66 5.25
N SER A 139 30.34 -11.70 5.11
CA SER A 139 31.08 -10.52 4.64
C SER A 139 30.84 -10.26 3.16
N ASN A 140 30.42 -9.03 2.83
CA ASN A 140 30.50 -8.50 1.48
C ASN A 140 31.97 -8.25 1.14
N LEU A 141 32.60 -9.23 0.48
CA LEU A 141 33.94 -9.03 -0.07
C LEU A 141 33.83 -8.10 -1.27
N SER A 142 34.70 -7.11 -1.35
CA SER A 142 34.82 -6.23 -2.51
C SER A 142 36.26 -6.23 -3.01
N GLU A 143 36.43 -6.06 -4.32
CA GLU A 143 37.74 -5.74 -4.86
C GLU A 143 38.25 -4.42 -4.27
N ASN A 144 39.57 -4.29 -4.18
CA ASN A 144 40.32 -3.25 -3.46
C ASN A 144 40.15 -3.23 -1.93
N GLN A 145 39.44 -4.18 -1.32
CA GLN A 145 39.39 -4.31 0.14
C GLN A 145 40.75 -4.70 0.70
N GLU A 146 41.24 -3.97 1.71
CA GLU A 146 42.47 -4.31 2.44
C GLU A 146 42.31 -5.61 3.24
N VAL A 147 43.32 -6.48 3.12
CA VAL A 147 43.35 -7.80 3.73
C VAL A 147 44.74 -8.15 4.25
N PHE A 148 44.76 -8.95 5.31
CA PHE A 148 45.97 -9.40 5.98
C PHE A 148 46.06 -10.91 5.91
N ALA A 149 47.17 -11.42 5.39
CA ALA A 149 47.43 -12.85 5.29
C ALA A 149 48.54 -13.21 6.29
N ALA A 150 48.38 -14.32 7.00
CA ALA A 150 49.41 -14.82 7.92
C ALA A 150 49.71 -16.30 7.69
N GLY A 151 50.93 -16.73 8.00
CA GLY A 151 51.35 -18.14 7.90
C GLY A 151 52.83 -18.33 8.21
N PHE A 152 53.25 -19.59 8.36
CA PHE A 152 54.62 -20.00 8.66
C PHE A 152 55.33 -20.50 7.40
N PRO A 153 56.32 -19.77 6.83
CA PRO A 153 57.14 -20.27 5.73
C PRO A 153 57.92 -21.54 6.11
N TYR A 154 58.30 -22.35 5.12
CA TYR A 154 59.05 -23.59 5.36
C TYR A 154 60.45 -23.36 5.94
N ASP A 155 61.13 -22.31 5.48
CA ASP A 155 62.52 -21.95 5.79
C ASP A 155 62.67 -21.17 7.11
N ARG A 156 61.56 -20.79 7.75
CA ARG A 156 61.56 -19.99 8.98
C ARG A 156 60.72 -20.64 10.08
N LYS A 157 61.06 -20.31 11.34
CA LYS A 157 60.23 -20.68 12.50
C LYS A 157 59.22 -19.60 12.87
N GLU A 158 59.39 -18.40 12.32
CA GLU A 158 58.60 -17.21 12.65
C GLU A 158 57.34 -17.11 11.80
N LEU A 159 56.29 -16.52 12.36
CA LEU A 159 55.05 -16.22 11.65
C LEU A 159 55.26 -14.99 10.76
N VAL A 160 54.96 -15.12 9.47
CA VAL A 160 54.96 -14.00 8.52
C VAL A 160 53.53 -13.47 8.38
N ILE A 161 53.39 -12.15 8.41
CA ILE A 161 52.11 -11.44 8.21
C ILE A 161 52.31 -10.36 7.16
N SER A 162 51.62 -10.49 6.04
CA SER A 162 51.66 -9.55 4.92
C SER A 162 50.31 -8.85 4.76
N SER A 163 50.35 -7.57 4.36
CA SER A 163 49.17 -6.79 4.00
C SER A 163 49.05 -6.71 2.47
N GLY A 164 47.85 -6.44 2.00
CA GLY A 164 47.55 -6.27 0.58
C GLY A 164 46.06 -6.05 0.39
N LYS A 165 45.57 -6.28 -0.82
CA LYS A 165 44.16 -6.05 -1.16
C LYS A 165 43.59 -7.20 -1.97
N ILE A 166 42.28 -7.39 -1.88
CA ILE A 166 41.55 -8.25 -2.80
C ILE A 166 41.63 -7.61 -4.19
N SER A 167 42.18 -8.33 -5.16
CA SER A 167 42.30 -7.85 -6.54
C SER A 167 41.40 -8.60 -7.51
N LEU A 168 40.85 -9.75 -7.10
CA LEU A 168 39.96 -10.56 -7.91
C LEU A 168 39.00 -11.34 -7.00
N LEU A 169 37.70 -11.25 -7.29
CA LEU A 169 36.69 -12.15 -6.72
C LEU A 169 36.12 -13.03 -7.83
N SER A 170 36.68 -14.22 -8.00
CA SER A 170 36.32 -15.09 -9.11
C SER A 170 34.97 -15.78 -8.89
N SER A 171 34.05 -15.59 -9.84
CA SER A 171 32.80 -16.35 -9.93
C SER A 171 33.02 -17.80 -10.37
N GLN A 172 34.16 -18.10 -11.04
CA GLN A 172 34.59 -19.46 -11.38
C GLN A 172 35.77 -19.88 -10.47
N PRO A 173 35.56 -20.79 -9.51
CA PRO A 173 36.63 -21.25 -8.65
C PRO A 173 37.72 -22.00 -9.44
N LEU A 174 38.99 -21.77 -9.09
CA LEU A 174 40.07 -22.66 -9.51
C LEU A 174 39.91 -24.02 -8.82
N VAL A 175 40.54 -25.06 -9.37
CA VAL A 175 40.64 -26.38 -8.75
C VAL A 175 41.14 -26.21 -7.32
N GLY A 176 40.37 -26.73 -6.35
CA GLY A 176 40.60 -26.49 -4.92
C GLY A 176 39.73 -25.38 -4.30
N GLY A 177 38.83 -24.75 -5.05
CA GLY A 177 37.82 -23.84 -4.48
C GLY A 177 38.34 -22.42 -4.25
N TYR A 178 39.47 -22.09 -4.84
CA TYR A 178 40.10 -20.79 -4.76
C TYR A 178 39.31 -19.75 -5.55
N GLN A 179 38.82 -18.72 -4.87
CA GLN A 179 37.99 -17.67 -5.48
C GLN A 179 38.43 -16.25 -5.10
N ILE A 180 39.18 -16.09 -4.01
CA ILE A 180 39.67 -14.77 -3.57
C ILE A 180 41.11 -14.64 -4.05
N GLY A 181 41.33 -13.85 -5.10
CA GLY A 181 42.66 -13.44 -5.56
C GLY A 181 43.07 -12.13 -4.87
N TYR A 182 44.23 -12.12 -4.24
CA TYR A 182 44.71 -10.98 -3.46
C TYR A 182 46.21 -10.75 -3.65
N THR A 183 46.66 -9.53 -3.37
CA THR A 183 48.01 -9.05 -3.73
C THR A 183 49.08 -9.32 -2.69
N ASN A 184 48.74 -9.92 -1.54
CA ASN A 184 49.71 -10.12 -0.46
C ASN A 184 50.81 -11.09 -0.91
N GLU A 185 52.04 -10.80 -0.50
CA GLU A 185 53.17 -11.70 -0.68
C GLU A 185 53.02 -12.90 0.27
N ILE A 186 52.88 -14.09 -0.32
CA ILE A 186 52.81 -15.37 0.40
C ILE A 186 54.02 -16.21 0.01
N GLN A 187 54.61 -16.88 0.99
CA GLN A 187 55.77 -17.77 0.81
C GLN A 187 55.38 -19.23 0.93
N GLN A 188 56.20 -20.10 0.33
CA GLN A 188 56.00 -21.54 0.42
C GLN A 188 56.00 -22.01 1.90
N GLY A 189 54.97 -22.77 2.29
CA GLY A 189 54.73 -23.21 3.67
C GLY A 189 53.64 -22.43 4.41
N MET A 190 53.31 -21.20 3.97
CA MET A 190 52.26 -20.39 4.60
C MET A 190 50.82 -20.89 4.35
N SER A 191 50.64 -21.89 3.49
CA SER A 191 49.33 -22.46 3.17
C SER A 191 48.61 -22.95 4.43
N GLY A 192 47.30 -22.71 4.49
CA GLY A 192 46.42 -23.04 5.60
C GLY A 192 46.21 -21.91 6.60
N GLY A 193 46.92 -20.78 6.45
CA GLY A 193 46.83 -19.62 7.32
C GLY A 193 45.68 -18.65 6.98
N PRO A 194 45.36 -17.70 7.88
CA PRO A 194 44.18 -16.85 7.75
C PRO A 194 44.36 -15.74 6.72
N LEU A 195 43.30 -15.43 5.98
CA LEU A 195 43.10 -14.16 5.30
C LEU A 195 42.03 -13.35 6.07
N LEU A 196 42.43 -12.21 6.64
CA LEU A 196 41.62 -11.37 7.52
C LEU A 196 41.23 -10.05 6.85
N ASN A 197 40.04 -9.53 7.15
CA ASN A 197 39.65 -8.16 6.78
C ASN A 197 39.94 -7.14 7.90
N LEU A 198 39.68 -5.85 7.64
CA LEU A 198 39.84 -4.76 8.62
C LEU A 198 38.93 -4.84 9.86
N GLU A 199 37.97 -5.78 9.90
CA GLU A 199 37.16 -6.05 11.09
C GLU A 199 37.76 -7.16 11.97
N GLY A 200 38.91 -7.72 11.58
CA GLY A 200 39.53 -8.87 12.25
C GLY A 200 38.75 -10.17 12.05
N LYS A 201 37.93 -10.29 11.00
CA LYS A 201 37.19 -11.52 10.70
C LYS A 201 37.91 -12.34 9.64
N LEU A 202 37.83 -13.66 9.77
CA LEU A 202 38.37 -14.61 8.78
C LEU A 202 37.49 -14.63 7.53
N ILE A 203 38.03 -14.20 6.39
CA ILE A 203 37.33 -14.15 5.10
C ILE A 203 37.73 -15.29 4.15
N GLY A 204 38.90 -15.89 4.35
CA GLY A 204 39.36 -17.04 3.56
C GLY A 204 40.57 -17.73 4.16
N VAL A 205 40.91 -18.90 3.60
CA VAL A 205 42.09 -19.68 3.95
C VAL A 205 43.07 -19.63 2.79
N ASN A 206 44.23 -19.04 3.02
CA ASN A 206 45.29 -18.89 2.02
C ASN A 206 45.86 -20.26 1.64
N GLY A 207 45.99 -20.57 0.33
CA GLY A 207 46.59 -21.85 -0.09
C GLY A 207 47.34 -21.86 -1.43
N LEU A 208 47.04 -20.96 -2.38
CA LEU A 208 47.75 -20.91 -3.67
C LEU A 208 48.63 -19.67 -3.76
N LEU A 209 49.91 -19.88 -4.05
CA LEU A 209 50.94 -18.83 -4.10
C LEU A 209 50.89 -18.04 -5.41
N ASN A 210 51.22 -16.75 -5.35
CA ASN A 210 51.55 -15.99 -6.55
C ASN A 210 52.79 -16.60 -7.25
N ARG A 211 52.87 -16.48 -8.58
CA ARG A 211 53.96 -17.05 -9.40
C ARG A 211 54.14 -18.58 -9.34
N ALA A 212 53.09 -19.35 -9.07
CA ALA A 212 53.16 -20.81 -9.21
C ALA A 212 53.70 -21.21 -10.61
N ILE A 213 54.81 -21.96 -10.63
CA ILE A 213 55.59 -22.29 -11.85
C ILE A 213 54.81 -23.22 -12.79
N LEU A 214 53.89 -24.02 -12.24
CA LEU A 214 53.10 -25.00 -12.99
C LEU A 214 51.81 -24.37 -13.52
N ASN A 215 51.61 -24.41 -14.84
CA ASN A 215 50.38 -23.95 -15.49
C ASN A 215 49.12 -24.70 -15.01
N ASP A 216 49.29 -25.92 -14.52
CA ASP A 216 48.20 -26.75 -14.01
C ASP A 216 47.62 -26.26 -12.68
N ALA A 217 48.28 -25.28 -12.02
CA ALA A 217 47.75 -24.61 -10.85
C ALA A 217 46.55 -23.67 -11.15
N TYR A 218 46.39 -23.24 -12.41
CA TYR A 218 45.36 -22.30 -12.83
C TYR A 218 44.33 -22.98 -13.75
N VAL A 219 43.78 -24.10 -13.31
CA VAL A 219 42.66 -24.78 -13.98
C VAL A 219 41.39 -24.45 -13.21
N TYR A 220 40.31 -24.10 -13.89
CA TYR A 220 39.00 -23.89 -13.26
C TYR A 220 38.36 -25.23 -12.87
N GLN A 221 37.48 -25.25 -11.87
CA GLN A 221 36.83 -26.49 -11.42
C GLN A 221 36.05 -27.23 -12.52
N ASN A 222 35.59 -26.53 -13.56
CA ASN A 222 34.92 -27.11 -14.72
C ASN A 222 35.90 -27.70 -15.77
N GLY A 223 37.21 -27.70 -15.48
CA GLY A 223 38.27 -28.21 -16.36
C GLY A 223 38.76 -27.22 -17.42
N SER A 224 38.15 -26.03 -17.54
CA SER A 224 38.63 -25.02 -18.48
C SER A 224 39.92 -24.35 -18.00
N ARG A 225 40.70 -23.82 -18.94
CA ARG A 225 41.94 -23.08 -18.66
C ARG A 225 41.74 -21.60 -19.00
N PRO A 226 42.33 -20.66 -18.23
CA PRO A 226 42.31 -19.24 -18.54
C PRO A 226 43.04 -18.94 -19.85
N SER A 227 42.65 -17.87 -20.53
CA SER A 227 43.40 -17.36 -21.68
C SER A 227 44.81 -16.93 -21.28
N THR A 228 45.72 -16.76 -22.25
CA THR A 228 47.10 -16.32 -21.98
C THR A 228 47.17 -15.00 -21.19
N GLU A 229 46.30 -14.04 -21.52
CA GLU A 229 46.20 -12.75 -20.84
C GLU A 229 45.64 -12.90 -19.41
N GLN A 230 44.58 -13.70 -19.25
CA GLN A 230 44.02 -14.01 -17.93
C GLN A 230 45.06 -14.74 -17.06
N LEU A 231 45.81 -15.68 -17.63
CA LEU A 231 46.85 -16.42 -16.94
C LEU A 231 47.98 -15.50 -16.46
N GLN A 232 48.38 -14.50 -17.26
CA GLN A 232 49.35 -13.49 -16.84
C GLN A 232 48.85 -12.68 -15.64
N HIS A 233 47.56 -12.31 -15.63
CA HIS A 233 46.97 -11.60 -14.49
C HIS A 233 46.84 -12.49 -13.23
N LEU A 234 46.35 -13.72 -13.38
CA LEU A 234 46.20 -14.67 -12.26
C LEU A 234 47.54 -14.99 -11.59
N ARG A 235 48.64 -15.08 -12.36
CA ARG A 235 49.99 -15.33 -11.82
C ARG A 235 50.52 -14.22 -10.90
N GLN A 236 49.93 -13.03 -10.95
CA GLN A 236 50.30 -11.90 -10.08
C GLN A 236 49.62 -11.99 -8.70
N LEU A 237 48.65 -12.88 -8.52
CA LEU A 237 47.81 -12.96 -7.31
C LEU A 237 48.08 -14.24 -6.53
N SER A 238 48.00 -14.13 -5.21
CA SER A 238 47.83 -15.28 -4.31
C SER A 238 46.34 -15.59 -4.19
N PHE A 239 45.96 -16.85 -3.91
CA PHE A 239 44.55 -17.22 -3.77
C PHE A 239 44.21 -17.91 -2.46
N ALA A 240 43.00 -17.59 -1.99
CA ALA A 240 42.39 -18.17 -0.81
C ALA A 240 41.05 -18.83 -1.16
N VAL A 241 40.73 -19.89 -0.42
CA VAL A 241 39.41 -20.52 -0.42
C VAL A 241 38.49 -19.67 0.48
N PRO A 242 37.32 -19.20 0.00
CA PRO A 242 36.41 -18.39 0.80
C PRO A 242 35.95 -19.11 2.09
N ILE A 243 35.81 -18.37 3.18
CA ILE A 243 35.37 -18.97 4.45
C ILE A 243 33.96 -19.54 4.38
N GLN A 244 33.12 -19.03 3.48
CA GLN A 244 31.76 -19.52 3.22
C GLN A 244 31.77 -20.98 2.74
N THR A 245 32.87 -21.42 2.13
CA THR A 245 33.07 -22.81 1.72
C THR A 245 33.13 -23.77 2.91
N LEU A 246 33.48 -23.28 4.11
CA LEU A 246 33.47 -24.10 5.33
C LEU A 246 32.10 -24.70 5.62
N ALA A 247 31.01 -23.96 5.36
CA ALA A 247 29.65 -24.44 5.59
C ALA A 247 29.31 -25.68 4.73
N LYS A 248 29.97 -25.86 3.57
CA LYS A 248 29.80 -27.02 2.69
C LYS A 248 30.52 -28.27 3.23
N ILE A 249 31.59 -28.07 3.99
CA ILE A 249 32.46 -29.17 4.48
C ILE A 249 32.07 -29.57 5.91
N ALA A 250 31.64 -28.62 6.73
CA ALA A 250 31.29 -28.85 8.12
C ALA A 250 30.24 -27.82 8.62
N PRO A 251 28.96 -27.95 8.22
CA PRO A 251 27.89 -27.00 8.55
C PRO A 251 27.72 -26.79 10.06
N ASN A 252 27.89 -27.84 10.86
CA ASN A 252 27.81 -27.78 12.32
C ASN A 252 28.99 -27.05 13.00
N GLN A 253 30.10 -26.86 12.28
CA GLN A 253 31.29 -26.17 12.79
C GLN A 253 31.34 -24.69 12.37
N ALA A 254 30.60 -24.31 11.30
CA ALA A 254 30.46 -22.93 10.86
C ALA A 254 29.55 -22.07 11.79
N ASN A 255 28.62 -22.71 12.52
CA ASN A 255 27.71 -22.05 13.47
C ASN A 255 28.22 -22.13 14.92
N GLY A 256 29.17 -21.27 15.28
CA GLY A 256 29.68 -21.16 16.65
C GLY A 256 29.04 -20.03 17.45
N ARG A 257 27.81 -20.16 17.98
CA ARG A 257 27.27 -19.30 19.07
C ARG A 257 26.33 -20.04 20.02
N THR A 258 26.48 -19.79 21.32
CA THR A 258 25.77 -20.39 22.47
C THR A 258 24.37 -19.78 22.68
N LYS A 259 23.48 -20.56 23.29
CA LYS A 259 22.02 -20.30 23.46
C LYS A 259 21.66 -18.98 24.18
N GLU A 260 22.57 -18.34 24.90
CA GLU A 260 22.28 -17.13 25.69
C GLU A 260 22.24 -15.83 24.87
N GLN A 261 22.79 -15.80 23.64
CA GLN A 261 22.73 -14.61 22.78
C GLN A 261 21.45 -14.53 21.92
N ASN A 262 20.63 -15.59 21.88
CA ASN A 262 19.38 -15.60 21.12
C ASN A 262 18.27 -14.75 21.76
N GLN A 263 18.43 -14.28 23.00
CA GLN A 263 17.44 -13.44 23.68
C GLN A 263 17.78 -11.95 23.70
N GLN A 264 19.02 -11.55 23.38
CA GLN A 264 19.42 -10.14 23.33
C GLN A 264 19.65 -9.59 21.90
N GLN A 265 19.51 -10.44 20.87
CA GLN A 265 19.64 -10.04 19.47
C GLN A 265 18.31 -10.08 18.67
N ALA A 266 17.16 -10.10 19.37
CA ALA A 266 15.89 -9.62 18.83
C ALA A 266 15.88 -8.09 18.67
N SER A 267 16.91 -7.41 19.16
CA SER A 267 17.20 -6.00 18.99
C SER A 267 18.65 -5.85 18.54
N GLN A 268 18.86 -5.33 17.32
CA GLN A 268 20.14 -5.04 16.64
C GLN A 268 20.67 -6.14 15.70
N GLN A 269 20.17 -6.09 14.45
CA GLN A 269 20.64 -6.84 13.27
C GLN A 269 21.89 -6.18 12.65
N PRO A 270 22.83 -6.94 12.05
CA PRO A 270 23.99 -6.38 11.35
C PRO A 270 23.66 -5.93 9.92
N VAL A 271 24.29 -4.83 9.50
CA VAL A 271 24.11 -4.13 8.23
C VAL A 271 24.74 -4.90 7.07
N ALA A 272 23.94 -5.76 6.43
CA ALA A 272 24.00 -6.13 5.02
C ALA A 272 22.58 -6.51 4.58
N ASN A 273 21.65 -5.57 4.74
CA ASN A 273 20.23 -5.79 4.51
C ASN A 273 19.81 -5.09 3.23
N ASN A 274 20.22 -5.56 2.05
CA ASN A 274 19.38 -5.23 0.91
C ASN A 274 18.09 -6.06 1.07
N ILE A 275 16.95 -5.40 0.88
CA ILE A 275 15.62 -6.02 1.01
C ILE A 275 15.49 -7.26 0.10
N LEU A 276 16.19 -7.23 -1.03
CA LEU A 276 16.09 -8.22 -2.08
C LEU A 276 16.72 -9.58 -1.75
N ASP A 277 17.88 -9.61 -1.11
CA ASP A 277 18.57 -10.84 -0.72
C ASP A 277 17.76 -11.57 0.35
N LYS A 278 17.08 -10.82 1.24
CA LYS A 278 16.11 -11.38 2.19
C LYS A 278 14.94 -12.02 1.46
N VAL A 279 14.30 -11.29 0.54
CA VAL A 279 13.16 -11.81 -0.23
C VAL A 279 13.59 -13.03 -1.06
N ASN A 280 14.74 -12.98 -1.74
CA ASN A 280 15.28 -14.09 -2.52
C ASN A 280 15.58 -15.32 -1.65
N SER A 281 16.14 -15.13 -0.45
CA SER A 281 16.41 -16.22 0.49
C SER A 281 15.11 -16.86 0.99
N ILE A 282 14.10 -16.05 1.34
CA ILE A 282 12.77 -16.56 1.72
C ILE A 282 12.18 -17.35 0.55
N ALA A 283 12.19 -16.77 -0.65
CA ALA A 283 11.66 -17.38 -1.87
C ALA A 283 12.32 -18.74 -2.14
N GLU A 284 13.64 -18.84 -2.02
CA GLU A 284 14.39 -20.09 -2.20
C GLU A 284 13.97 -21.18 -1.22
N GLN A 285 13.75 -20.83 0.04
CA GLN A 285 13.41 -21.79 1.09
C GLN A 285 11.99 -22.33 1.02
N ILE A 286 11.05 -21.58 0.44
CA ILE A 286 9.62 -21.95 0.40
C ILE A 286 9.17 -22.49 -0.96
N THR A 287 9.96 -22.28 -2.02
CA THR A 287 9.62 -22.73 -3.38
C THR A 287 10.06 -24.19 -3.58
N VAL A 288 9.16 -25.04 -4.06
CA VAL A 288 9.47 -26.41 -4.48
C VAL A 288 9.28 -26.56 -5.98
N ARG A 289 9.95 -27.54 -6.58
CA ARG A 289 9.69 -27.98 -7.97
C ARG A 289 8.74 -29.16 -7.95
N ILE A 290 7.86 -29.26 -8.94
CA ILE A 290 6.94 -30.38 -9.11
C ILE A 290 7.23 -31.01 -10.47
N ASP A 291 7.71 -32.25 -10.47
CA ASP A 291 8.02 -33.00 -11.69
C ASP A 291 6.87 -33.97 -11.99
N SER A 292 6.53 -34.14 -13.28
CA SER A 292 5.65 -35.17 -13.80
C SER A 292 6.46 -36.17 -14.62
N LYS A 293 6.06 -37.44 -14.59
CA LYS A 293 6.71 -38.53 -15.33
C LYS A 293 6.73 -38.31 -16.85
N ASN A 294 5.78 -37.54 -17.38
CA ASN A 294 5.68 -37.22 -18.81
C ASN A 294 6.47 -35.95 -19.21
N ASN A 295 7.60 -35.68 -18.54
CA ASN A 295 8.46 -34.50 -18.75
C ASN A 295 7.76 -33.14 -18.51
N GLY A 296 6.64 -33.11 -17.78
CA GLY A 296 6.04 -31.89 -17.29
C GLY A 296 6.76 -31.38 -16.05
N ASN A 297 6.92 -30.07 -15.90
CA ASN A 297 7.44 -29.47 -14.68
C ASN A 297 6.63 -28.25 -14.27
N GLY A 298 6.51 -28.06 -12.96
CA GLY A 298 5.87 -26.92 -12.33
C GLY A 298 6.61 -26.51 -11.06
N SER A 299 6.01 -25.57 -10.35
CA SER A 299 6.52 -25.01 -9.10
C SER A 299 5.43 -25.07 -8.03
N GLY A 300 5.81 -24.95 -6.76
CA GLY A 300 4.87 -24.92 -5.64
C GLY A 300 5.41 -24.12 -4.47
N VAL A 301 4.54 -23.85 -3.50
CA VAL A 301 4.87 -23.09 -2.28
C VAL A 301 4.50 -23.91 -1.05
N ILE A 302 5.45 -24.11 -0.13
CA ILE A 302 5.17 -24.74 1.18
C ILE A 302 4.46 -23.73 2.08
N ILE A 303 3.19 -24.00 2.43
CA ILE A 303 2.31 -23.06 3.16
C ILE A 303 1.98 -23.45 4.60
N ALA A 304 2.16 -24.72 4.96
CA ALA A 304 1.94 -25.23 6.31
C ALA A 304 2.64 -26.57 6.50
N HIS A 305 2.75 -27.00 7.76
CA HIS A 305 3.06 -28.39 8.11
C HIS A 305 2.35 -28.79 9.41
N THR A 306 2.07 -30.08 9.56
CA THR A 306 1.56 -30.70 10.78
C THR A 306 2.40 -31.93 11.08
N GLY A 307 3.24 -31.88 12.11
CA GLY A 307 4.26 -32.91 12.33
C GLY A 307 5.19 -33.01 11.12
N GLN A 308 5.33 -34.21 10.56
CA GLN A 308 6.14 -34.50 9.36
C GLN A 308 5.40 -34.25 8.04
N THR A 309 4.11 -33.95 8.06
CA THR A 309 3.32 -33.72 6.84
C THR A 309 3.36 -32.25 6.44
N TYR A 310 3.80 -31.95 5.23
CA TYR A 310 3.88 -30.63 4.62
C TYR A 310 2.76 -30.43 3.61
N TYR A 311 2.30 -29.18 3.51
CA TYR A 311 1.25 -28.75 2.59
C TYR A 311 1.82 -27.77 1.57
N VAL A 312 1.66 -28.08 0.29
CA VAL A 312 2.16 -27.28 -0.83
C VAL A 312 1.00 -26.79 -1.67
N VAL A 313 0.95 -25.51 -2.00
CA VAL A 313 0.02 -24.98 -3.00
C VAL A 313 0.74 -24.92 -4.35
N THR A 314 0.03 -25.30 -5.42
CA THR A 314 0.47 -25.11 -6.80
C THR A 314 -0.72 -24.72 -7.70
N ALA A 315 -0.46 -24.40 -8.97
CA ALA A 315 -1.52 -24.19 -9.96
C ALA A 315 -2.15 -25.54 -10.34
N LEU A 316 -3.47 -25.61 -10.52
CA LEU A 316 -4.16 -26.90 -10.73
C LEU A 316 -3.68 -27.59 -12.01
N HIS A 317 -3.45 -26.85 -13.10
CA HIS A 317 -2.97 -27.41 -14.36
C HIS A 317 -1.61 -28.10 -14.25
N VAL A 318 -0.78 -27.79 -13.23
CA VAL A 318 0.48 -28.51 -12.96
C VAL A 318 0.21 -29.96 -12.55
N VAL A 319 -0.91 -30.23 -11.88
CA VAL A 319 -1.29 -31.54 -11.32
C VAL A 319 -2.66 -32.04 -11.81
N LYS A 320 -3.16 -31.49 -12.92
CA LYS A 320 -4.53 -31.72 -13.40
C LYS A 320 -4.72 -33.15 -13.86
N ASN A 321 -3.78 -33.65 -14.66
CA ASN A 321 -3.86 -34.98 -15.26
C ASN A 321 -3.56 -36.08 -14.23
N PRO A 322 -4.14 -37.28 -14.38
CA PRO A 322 -3.73 -38.44 -13.59
C PRO A 322 -2.33 -38.88 -14.04
N ASP A 323 -1.30 -38.44 -13.32
CA ASP A 323 0.10 -38.79 -13.56
C ASP A 323 0.84 -39.11 -12.24
N SER A 324 2.04 -39.66 -12.34
CA SER A 324 2.98 -39.78 -11.23
C SER A 324 3.73 -38.45 -11.07
N TYR A 325 3.48 -37.78 -9.94
CA TYR A 325 4.10 -36.50 -9.61
C TYR A 325 5.12 -36.66 -8.48
N GLU A 326 6.19 -35.86 -8.53
CA GLU A 326 7.18 -35.76 -7.46
C GLU A 326 7.37 -34.31 -7.03
N ILE A 327 7.44 -34.07 -5.72
CA ILE A 327 7.92 -32.80 -5.17
C ILE A 327 9.42 -32.89 -5.00
N VAL A 328 10.14 -31.92 -5.56
CA VAL A 328 11.59 -31.75 -5.37
C VAL A 328 11.84 -30.53 -4.51
N THR A 329 12.41 -30.75 -3.32
CA THR A 329 12.71 -29.70 -2.34
C THR A 329 14.07 -29.05 -2.59
N LEU A 330 14.37 -27.96 -1.88
CA LEU A 330 15.59 -27.15 -2.05
C LEU A 330 16.89 -27.96 -1.91
N ASP A 331 16.90 -28.96 -1.03
CA ASP A 331 18.00 -29.90 -0.80
C ASP A 331 18.12 -30.98 -1.88
N GLY A 332 17.26 -30.96 -2.90
CA GLY A 332 17.22 -31.93 -4.00
C GLY A 332 16.49 -33.23 -3.66
N GLN A 333 15.92 -33.37 -2.45
CA GLN A 333 15.14 -34.56 -2.09
C GLN A 333 13.85 -34.65 -2.91
N ARG A 334 13.46 -35.88 -3.27
CA ARG A 334 12.29 -36.17 -4.10
C ARG A 334 11.24 -36.91 -3.28
N TYR A 335 9.99 -36.46 -3.34
CA TYR A 335 8.87 -37.05 -2.64
C TYR A 335 7.75 -37.38 -3.64
N ALA A 336 7.47 -38.67 -3.83
CA ALA A 336 6.37 -39.12 -4.69
C ALA A 336 5.01 -38.72 -4.10
N LEU A 337 4.12 -38.20 -4.94
CA LEU A 337 2.76 -37.80 -4.58
C LEU A 337 1.77 -38.91 -4.90
N GLN A 338 0.97 -39.28 -3.89
CA GLN A 338 -0.18 -40.16 -4.06
C GLN A 338 -1.41 -39.34 -4.51
N GLN A 339 -2.29 -39.92 -5.34
CA GLN A 339 -3.45 -39.20 -5.88
C GLN A 339 -4.40 -38.69 -4.77
N GLN A 340 -4.59 -39.44 -3.68
CA GLN A 340 -5.39 -38.98 -2.53
C GLN A 340 -4.80 -37.75 -1.80
N ASN A 341 -3.52 -37.43 -2.04
CA ASN A 341 -2.83 -36.29 -1.44
C ASN A 341 -2.90 -35.03 -2.30
N ILE A 342 -3.67 -35.05 -3.41
CA ILE A 342 -3.87 -33.92 -4.31
C ILE A 342 -5.33 -33.45 -4.18
N ILE A 343 -5.54 -32.30 -3.55
CA ILE A 343 -6.86 -31.70 -3.38
C ILE A 343 -7.09 -30.69 -4.51
N LYS A 344 -8.13 -30.95 -5.31
CA LYS A 344 -8.51 -30.17 -6.51
C LYS A 344 -9.89 -29.54 -6.28
N PRO A 345 -9.98 -28.26 -5.90
CA PRO A 345 -11.25 -27.56 -5.78
C PRO A 345 -11.89 -27.37 -7.17
N GLU A 346 -13.22 -27.44 -7.25
CA GLU A 346 -13.93 -27.10 -8.48
C GLU A 346 -13.84 -25.60 -8.78
N GLY A 347 -13.69 -25.25 -10.06
CA GLY A 347 -13.79 -23.87 -10.53
C GLY A 347 -12.67 -22.92 -10.11
N LEU A 348 -11.46 -23.42 -9.81
CA LEU A 348 -10.26 -22.59 -9.55
C LEU A 348 -9.01 -23.31 -10.05
N ASP A 349 -8.04 -22.59 -10.63
CA ASP A 349 -6.76 -23.20 -11.04
C ASP A 349 -5.73 -23.18 -9.90
N VAL A 350 -6.08 -23.81 -8.79
CA VAL A 350 -5.20 -23.98 -7.64
C VAL A 350 -5.38 -25.38 -7.05
N ALA A 351 -4.30 -26.02 -6.62
CA ALA A 351 -4.33 -27.32 -5.97
C ALA A 351 -3.52 -27.32 -4.67
N LEU A 352 -3.94 -28.15 -3.71
CA LEU A 352 -3.21 -28.36 -2.45
C LEU A 352 -2.66 -29.79 -2.41
N LEU A 353 -1.34 -29.90 -2.25
CA LEU A 353 -0.59 -31.15 -2.24
C LEU A 353 -0.13 -31.47 -0.82
N LYS A 354 -0.02 -32.75 -0.49
CA LYS A 354 0.52 -33.23 0.80
C LYS A 354 1.68 -34.19 0.57
N PHE A 355 2.79 -33.97 1.27
CA PHE A 355 3.90 -34.92 1.33
C PHE A 355 4.45 -35.05 2.75
N THR A 356 5.13 -36.14 3.06
CA THR A 356 5.70 -36.40 4.39
C THR A 356 7.21 -36.38 4.31
N SER A 357 7.87 -35.69 5.24
CA SER A 357 9.33 -35.65 5.34
C SER A 357 9.81 -35.61 6.78
N ASN A 358 10.95 -36.29 7.03
CA ASN A 358 11.71 -36.20 8.27
C ASN A 358 12.63 -34.96 8.32
N GLN A 359 12.79 -34.27 7.19
CA GLN A 359 13.54 -33.02 7.12
C GLN A 359 12.65 -31.83 7.49
N THR A 360 13.28 -30.75 7.94
CA THR A 360 12.57 -29.51 8.28
C THR A 360 12.66 -28.51 7.13
N TYR A 361 11.50 -28.10 6.60
CA TYR A 361 11.41 -27.10 5.53
C TYR A 361 10.73 -25.82 6.01
N SER A 362 11.15 -24.68 5.46
CA SER A 362 10.54 -23.40 5.77
C SER A 362 9.11 -23.32 5.23
N VAL A 363 8.25 -22.70 6.02
CA VAL A 363 6.86 -22.41 5.65
C VAL A 363 6.69 -20.93 5.34
N ALA A 364 6.01 -20.64 4.24
CA ALA A 364 5.70 -19.30 3.78
C ALA A 364 4.82 -18.52 4.77
N THR A 365 5.10 -17.22 4.88
CA THR A 365 4.16 -16.25 5.44
C THR A 365 3.24 -15.77 4.31
N ILE A 366 1.92 -15.89 4.48
CA ILE A 366 0.92 -15.55 3.47
C ILE A 366 0.31 -14.18 3.78
N ALA A 367 0.30 -13.30 2.79
CA ALA A 367 -0.34 -12.00 2.87
C ALA A 367 -1.88 -12.14 2.92
N LYS A 368 -2.50 -11.33 3.78
CA LYS A 368 -3.94 -11.26 4.00
C LYS A 368 -4.39 -9.80 4.09
N TYR A 369 -3.80 -8.95 3.27
CA TYR A 369 -4.18 -7.54 3.09
C TYR A 369 -4.66 -7.35 1.65
N ASN A 370 -5.46 -6.30 1.41
CA ASN A 370 -6.01 -6.03 0.08
C ASN A 370 -4.90 -5.71 -0.94
N LEU A 371 -4.60 -6.70 -1.80
CA LEU A 371 -3.61 -6.59 -2.87
C LEU A 371 -3.99 -5.57 -3.95
N PHE A 372 -5.26 -5.14 -3.99
CA PHE A 372 -5.84 -4.34 -5.06
C PHE A 372 -6.02 -2.86 -4.70
N LYS A 373 -5.76 -2.48 -3.44
CA LYS A 373 -5.58 -1.08 -3.02
C LYS A 373 -4.11 -0.65 -3.00
N LEU A 374 -3.20 -1.61 -3.18
CA LEU A 374 -1.81 -1.31 -3.48
C LEU A 374 -1.77 -0.40 -4.72
N SER A 375 -1.29 0.83 -4.55
CA SER A 375 -1.12 1.78 -5.68
C SER A 375 -0.44 1.12 -6.88
N THR A 376 -0.71 1.60 -8.09
CA THR A 376 0.05 1.17 -9.28
C THR A 376 1.56 1.23 -9.02
N ASN A 377 2.30 0.20 -9.44
CA ASN A 377 3.77 0.07 -9.33
C ASN A 377 4.31 -0.46 -7.98
N ASN A 378 3.56 -1.27 -7.23
CA ASN A 378 4.15 -2.00 -6.11
C ASN A 378 5.05 -3.13 -6.61
N TRP A 379 6.29 -3.16 -6.13
CA TRP A 379 7.27 -4.18 -6.51
C TRP A 379 6.84 -5.56 -6.00
N VAL A 380 6.87 -6.53 -6.90
CA VAL A 380 6.60 -7.94 -6.61
C VAL A 380 7.66 -8.83 -7.22
N PHE A 381 7.86 -9.98 -6.60
CA PHE A 381 8.91 -10.92 -6.99
C PHE A 381 8.30 -12.29 -7.28
N LEU A 382 8.79 -12.93 -8.33
CA LEU A 382 8.32 -14.24 -8.75
C LEU A 382 9.48 -15.23 -8.64
N SER A 383 9.23 -16.34 -7.97
CA SER A 383 10.16 -17.47 -7.86
C SER A 383 9.53 -18.70 -8.50
N GLY A 384 10.32 -19.47 -9.27
CA GLY A 384 9.82 -20.70 -9.89
C GLY A 384 10.91 -21.45 -10.64
N PHE A 385 10.57 -22.59 -11.22
CA PHE A 385 11.47 -23.48 -11.95
C PHE A 385 11.09 -23.55 -13.43
N PRO A 386 11.72 -22.76 -14.31
CA PRO A 386 11.46 -22.85 -15.74
C PRO A 386 11.84 -24.22 -16.32
N GLY A 387 11.03 -24.76 -17.23
CA GLY A 387 11.27 -26.08 -17.84
C GLY A 387 12.59 -26.15 -18.62
N ASN A 388 12.98 -25.07 -19.27
CA ASN A 388 14.23 -24.97 -20.02
C ASN A 388 15.47 -24.68 -19.15
N ALA A 389 15.33 -24.55 -17.83
CA ALA A 389 16.43 -24.17 -16.94
C ALA A 389 17.15 -25.37 -16.31
N ASN A 390 16.93 -26.60 -16.80
CA ASN A 390 17.53 -27.84 -16.27
C ASN A 390 17.39 -27.96 -14.74
N GLY A 391 16.20 -27.62 -14.22
CA GLY A 391 15.91 -27.69 -12.79
C GLY A 391 16.46 -26.55 -11.95
N LYS A 392 17.08 -25.52 -12.55
CA LYS A 392 17.51 -24.31 -11.83
C LYS A 392 16.32 -23.39 -11.54
N ARG A 393 16.26 -22.89 -10.31
CA ARG A 393 15.30 -21.87 -9.89
C ARG A 393 15.60 -20.54 -10.59
N LYS A 394 14.56 -19.83 -11.02
CA LYS A 394 14.62 -18.44 -11.50
C LYS A 394 13.87 -17.52 -10.54
N PHE A 395 14.42 -16.35 -10.32
CA PHE A 395 13.85 -15.29 -9.49
C PHE A 395 13.77 -14.00 -10.32
N THR A 396 12.59 -13.42 -10.46
CA THR A 396 12.36 -12.25 -11.31
C THR A 396 11.63 -11.16 -10.54
N ALA A 397 11.86 -9.90 -10.90
CA ALA A 397 11.18 -8.74 -10.32
C ALA A 397 10.27 -8.06 -11.34
N GLY A 398 9.27 -7.35 -10.84
CA GLY A 398 8.31 -6.59 -11.62
C GLY A 398 7.33 -5.84 -10.72
N TYR A 399 6.21 -5.42 -11.30
CA TYR A 399 5.21 -4.58 -10.66
C TYR A 399 3.84 -5.23 -10.69
N LEU A 400 3.15 -5.19 -9.57
CA LEU A 400 1.73 -5.52 -9.51
C LEU A 400 0.91 -4.47 -10.28
N GLN A 401 -0.05 -4.95 -11.05
CA GLN A 401 -1.03 -4.15 -11.77
C GLN A 401 -2.37 -4.14 -11.02
N GLY A 402 -3.20 -3.13 -11.29
CA GLY A 402 -4.55 -3.06 -10.73
C GLY A 402 -5.43 -4.22 -11.20
N LYS A 403 -6.28 -4.73 -10.29
CA LYS A 403 -7.18 -5.88 -10.53
C LYS A 403 -8.06 -5.67 -11.75
N GLU A 404 -8.47 -4.43 -12.00
CA GLU A 404 -9.32 -4.06 -13.12
C GLU A 404 -8.71 -4.43 -14.47
N LYS A 405 -7.38 -4.55 -14.53
CA LYS A 405 -6.69 -4.89 -15.78
C LYS A 405 -6.97 -6.32 -16.25
N VAL A 406 -7.30 -7.25 -15.34
CA VAL A 406 -7.68 -8.65 -15.67
C VAL A 406 -8.85 -8.65 -16.63
N PHE A 407 -9.85 -7.81 -16.35
CA PHE A 407 -11.06 -7.74 -17.15
C PHE A 407 -10.82 -7.10 -18.52
N THR A 408 -9.84 -6.20 -18.61
CA THR A 408 -9.56 -5.47 -19.85
C THR A 408 -8.66 -6.20 -20.83
N ARG A 409 -7.91 -7.21 -20.36
CA ARG A 409 -6.82 -7.85 -21.12
C ARG A 409 -7.18 -9.23 -21.68
N ALA A 410 -8.38 -9.73 -21.42
CA ALA A 410 -8.87 -10.96 -22.02
C ALA A 410 -9.06 -10.81 -23.53
N LYS A 411 -8.40 -11.67 -24.32
CA LYS A 411 -8.40 -11.66 -25.79
C LYS A 411 -9.75 -12.03 -26.43
N ASP A 412 -10.51 -12.85 -25.73
CA ASP A 412 -11.80 -13.38 -26.19
C ASP A 412 -12.61 -13.88 -24.97
N ASP A 413 -13.86 -14.28 -25.22
CA ASP A 413 -14.79 -14.78 -24.22
C ASP A 413 -14.29 -16.04 -23.49
N ASP A 414 -13.55 -16.90 -24.17
CA ASP A 414 -13.06 -18.15 -23.58
C ASP A 414 -11.86 -17.89 -22.67
N ASN A 415 -10.98 -16.98 -23.06
CA ASN A 415 -9.89 -16.47 -22.24
C ASN A 415 -10.42 -15.68 -21.05
N PHE A 416 -11.47 -14.87 -21.24
CA PHE A 416 -12.13 -14.15 -20.16
C PHE A 416 -12.73 -15.11 -19.14
N ASP A 417 -13.52 -16.10 -19.61
CA ASP A 417 -14.07 -17.13 -18.76
C ASP A 417 -12.98 -17.91 -18.04
N ARG A 418 -11.86 -18.24 -18.71
CA ARG A 418 -10.73 -18.93 -18.07
C ARG A 418 -10.09 -18.06 -16.99
N LEU A 419 -9.79 -16.78 -17.26
CA LEU A 419 -9.19 -15.87 -16.27
C LEU A 419 -10.07 -15.75 -15.02
N ILE A 420 -11.38 -15.64 -15.20
CA ILE A 420 -12.35 -15.49 -14.12
C ILE A 420 -12.64 -16.81 -13.41
N ASN A 421 -12.96 -17.86 -14.16
CA ASN A 421 -13.28 -19.19 -13.63
C ASN A 421 -12.05 -19.95 -13.10
N TYR A 422 -10.83 -19.49 -13.37
CA TYR A 422 -9.62 -20.03 -12.75
C TYR A 422 -9.10 -19.19 -11.58
N GLY A 423 -9.75 -18.05 -11.29
CA GLY A 423 -9.40 -17.20 -10.15
C GLY A 423 -8.12 -16.38 -10.36
N TYR A 424 -7.78 -16.04 -11.60
CA TYR A 424 -6.59 -15.25 -11.93
C TYR A 424 -6.86 -13.77 -11.70
N GLU A 425 -6.71 -13.34 -10.44
CA GLU A 425 -6.95 -11.95 -10.06
C GLU A 425 -5.67 -11.12 -9.95
N LEU A 426 -4.49 -11.75 -9.97
CA LEU A 426 -3.20 -11.07 -9.95
C LEU A 426 -2.67 -10.88 -11.36
N ILE A 427 -2.24 -9.65 -11.65
CA ILE A 427 -1.48 -9.32 -12.86
C ILE A 427 -0.20 -8.62 -12.43
N TYR A 428 0.93 -9.04 -12.99
CA TYR A 428 2.21 -8.42 -12.70
C TYR A 428 3.14 -8.42 -13.91
N SER A 429 4.07 -7.46 -13.94
CA SER A 429 5.01 -7.31 -15.04
C SER A 429 6.23 -8.23 -14.95
N ASN A 430 6.30 -9.16 -14.00
CA ASN A 430 7.44 -10.07 -13.88
C ASN A 430 7.59 -10.93 -15.13
N LEU A 431 8.83 -11.17 -15.52
CA LEU A 431 9.13 -12.17 -16.55
C LEU A 431 8.70 -13.55 -16.03
N THR A 432 7.72 -14.14 -16.72
CA THR A 432 7.14 -15.44 -16.41
C THR A 432 7.52 -16.41 -17.53
N LEU A 433 8.04 -17.59 -17.18
CA LEU A 433 8.47 -18.60 -18.14
C LEU A 433 7.68 -19.89 -17.95
N ALA A 434 7.52 -20.66 -19.03
CA ALA A 434 6.94 -22.00 -18.97
C ALA A 434 7.64 -22.86 -17.89
N GLY A 435 6.83 -23.54 -17.06
CA GLY A 435 7.28 -24.33 -15.90
C GLY A 435 7.30 -23.58 -14.56
N MET A 436 7.20 -22.25 -14.57
CA MET A 436 7.13 -21.46 -13.32
C MET A 436 5.74 -21.45 -12.66
N SER A 437 4.72 -22.08 -13.27
CA SER A 437 3.37 -22.17 -12.71
C SER A 437 3.36 -22.83 -11.34
N GLY A 438 2.59 -22.28 -10.41
CA GLY A 438 2.51 -22.61 -9.00
C GLY A 438 3.59 -22.02 -8.10
N GLY A 439 4.58 -21.29 -8.65
CA GLY A 439 5.62 -20.62 -7.88
C GLY A 439 5.11 -19.40 -7.10
N PRO A 440 5.74 -19.00 -5.97
CA PRO A 440 5.25 -17.91 -5.15
C PRO A 440 5.46 -16.55 -5.84
N VAL A 441 4.42 -15.72 -5.78
CA VAL A 441 4.47 -14.29 -6.04
C VAL A 441 4.56 -13.59 -4.68
N LEU A 442 5.58 -12.76 -4.50
CA LEU A 442 6.03 -12.24 -3.21
C LEU A 442 6.02 -10.71 -3.19
N ASP A 443 5.71 -10.13 -2.03
CA ASP A 443 5.89 -8.70 -1.78
C ASP A 443 7.35 -8.34 -1.40
N SER A 444 7.60 -7.08 -1.08
CA SER A 444 8.92 -6.58 -0.65
C SER A 444 9.42 -7.13 0.69
N LYS A 445 8.59 -7.81 1.48
CA LYS A 445 8.98 -8.47 2.73
C LYS A 445 9.11 -9.99 2.59
N GLY A 446 8.90 -10.55 1.40
CA GLY A 446 8.95 -11.99 1.14
C GLY A 446 7.69 -12.72 1.58
N GLN A 447 6.57 -12.00 1.70
CA GLN A 447 5.26 -12.54 2.03
C GLN A 447 4.57 -12.96 0.74
N VAL A 448 3.98 -14.16 0.74
CA VAL A 448 3.30 -14.72 -0.43
C VAL A 448 1.98 -14.01 -0.63
N ILE A 449 1.88 -13.24 -1.71
CA ILE A 449 0.65 -12.55 -2.14
C ILE A 449 -0.18 -13.38 -3.11
N GLY A 450 0.37 -14.49 -3.60
CA GLY A 450 -0.33 -15.43 -4.46
C GLY A 450 0.63 -16.45 -5.09
N ILE A 451 0.11 -17.25 -6.01
CA ILE A 451 0.92 -18.11 -6.87
C ILE A 451 0.82 -17.67 -8.33
N ASN A 452 1.90 -17.87 -9.07
CA ASN A 452 1.90 -17.73 -10.51
C ASN A 452 1.08 -18.84 -11.17
N ALA A 453 0.26 -18.51 -12.15
CA ALA A 453 -0.59 -19.48 -12.83
C ALA A 453 -0.50 -19.40 -14.37
N GLY A 454 0.04 -18.32 -14.92
CA GLY A 454 0.28 -18.24 -16.35
C GLY A 454 0.86 -16.91 -16.80
N SER A 455 0.85 -16.70 -18.11
CA SER A 455 1.21 -15.45 -18.79
C SER A 455 0.21 -15.11 -19.87
N GLU A 456 0.07 -13.83 -20.17
CA GLU A 456 -0.52 -13.34 -21.41
C GLU A 456 0.45 -13.71 -22.55
N ASP A 457 0.33 -14.90 -23.12
CA ASP A 457 1.33 -15.44 -24.03
C ASP A 457 1.48 -14.60 -25.32
N GLU A 458 2.61 -13.91 -25.42
CA GLU A 458 3.18 -13.35 -26.65
C GLU A 458 4.69 -13.66 -26.67
N SER A 459 5.04 -14.87 -27.12
CA SER A 459 6.42 -15.26 -27.39
C SER A 459 6.80 -14.83 -28.80
N VAL A 460 7.74 -13.88 -28.90
CA VAL A 460 8.27 -13.38 -30.17
C VAL A 460 9.57 -14.11 -30.49
N ASN A 461 9.65 -14.67 -31.70
CA ASN A 461 10.81 -15.42 -32.19
C ASN A 461 11.27 -16.56 -31.26
N SER A 462 10.37 -17.14 -30.46
CA SER A 462 10.67 -18.17 -29.45
C SER A 462 11.69 -17.78 -28.36
N GLN A 463 12.06 -16.49 -28.28
CA GLN A 463 13.13 -15.99 -27.43
C GLN A 463 12.70 -14.83 -26.52
N VAL A 464 11.71 -14.03 -26.92
CA VAL A 464 11.27 -12.86 -26.18
C VAL A 464 9.85 -13.05 -25.67
N ASN A 465 9.69 -13.09 -24.35
CA ASN A 465 8.37 -13.15 -23.72
C ASN A 465 7.87 -11.73 -23.43
N LEU A 466 6.86 -11.32 -24.18
CA LEU A 466 6.07 -10.13 -23.94
C LEU A 466 4.82 -10.51 -23.13
N GLY A 467 4.07 -9.50 -22.67
CA GLY A 467 2.88 -9.72 -21.85
C GLY A 467 3.14 -9.80 -20.34
N PHE A 468 2.05 -9.88 -19.58
CA PHE A 468 2.06 -9.86 -18.12
C PHE A 468 1.88 -11.27 -17.55
N GLY A 469 2.44 -11.50 -16.37
CA GLY A 469 2.18 -12.71 -15.60
C GLY A 469 0.80 -12.63 -14.94
N LEU A 470 0.17 -13.80 -14.82
CA LEU A 470 -1.16 -14.00 -14.27
C LEU A 470 -1.05 -14.93 -13.06
N GLY A 471 -1.76 -14.61 -11.98
CA GLY A 471 -1.68 -15.39 -10.74
C GLY A 471 -2.97 -15.46 -9.94
N VAL A 472 -3.03 -16.48 -9.09
CA VAL A 472 -4.11 -16.69 -8.13
C VAL A 472 -3.75 -15.99 -6.81
N PRO A 473 -4.61 -15.10 -6.27
CA PRO A 473 -4.31 -14.29 -5.09
C PRO A 473 -4.32 -15.12 -3.80
N SER A 474 -3.59 -14.63 -2.79
CA SER A 474 -3.47 -15.28 -1.48
C SER A 474 -4.80 -15.49 -0.76
N SER A 475 -5.82 -14.66 -1.01
CA SER A 475 -7.17 -14.85 -0.50
C SER A 475 -7.76 -16.21 -0.95
N THR A 476 -7.60 -16.54 -2.23
CA THR A 476 -8.02 -17.83 -2.80
C THR A 476 -7.25 -19.00 -2.19
N LEU A 477 -5.94 -18.83 -1.96
CA LEU A 477 -5.09 -19.83 -1.31
C LEU A 477 -5.59 -20.14 0.12
N LEU A 478 -5.88 -19.10 0.90
CA LEU A 478 -6.38 -19.22 2.27
C LEU A 478 -7.78 -19.86 2.30
N GLY A 479 -8.64 -19.51 1.35
CA GLY A 479 -9.95 -20.13 1.17
C GLY A 479 -9.85 -21.62 0.86
N LEU A 480 -8.96 -22.01 -0.06
CA LEU A 480 -8.67 -23.41 -0.36
C LEU A 480 -8.15 -24.17 0.85
N ALA A 481 -7.15 -23.62 1.56
CA ALA A 481 -6.59 -24.27 2.75
C ALA A 481 -7.68 -24.54 3.81
N THR A 482 -8.58 -23.58 4.01
CA THR A 482 -9.70 -23.72 4.95
C THR A 482 -10.67 -24.81 4.52
N ARG A 483 -11.08 -24.83 3.23
CA ARG A 483 -11.96 -25.89 2.68
C ARG A 483 -11.31 -27.28 2.72
N ALA A 484 -9.99 -27.35 2.58
CA ALA A 484 -9.20 -28.57 2.71
C ALA A 484 -9.03 -29.05 4.17
N GLY A 485 -9.63 -28.36 5.15
CA GLY A 485 -9.60 -28.72 6.56
C GLY A 485 -8.34 -28.28 7.31
N LEU A 486 -7.50 -27.41 6.73
CA LEU A 486 -6.36 -26.85 7.47
C LEU A 486 -6.87 -25.83 8.48
N LYS A 487 -6.51 -26.03 9.74
CA LYS A 487 -6.83 -25.07 10.81
C LYS A 487 -6.10 -23.75 10.53
N PRO A 488 -6.78 -22.58 10.60
CA PRO A 488 -6.16 -21.28 10.32
C PRO A 488 -4.92 -20.96 11.17
N GLY A 489 -4.77 -21.56 12.35
CA GLY A 489 -3.60 -21.41 13.22
C GLY A 489 -2.31 -22.07 12.70
N LEU A 490 -2.40 -22.96 11.71
CA LEU A 490 -1.23 -23.60 11.08
C LEU A 490 -0.61 -22.74 9.97
N LEU A 491 -1.34 -21.73 9.48
CA LEU A 491 -0.90 -20.83 8.42
C LEU A 491 -0.24 -19.59 9.03
N LYS A 492 1.03 -19.33 8.68
CA LYS A 492 1.68 -18.06 9.00
C LYS A 492 1.06 -16.97 8.14
N ARG A 493 0.39 -15.99 8.76
CA ARG A 493 -0.38 -14.95 8.06
C ARG A 493 0.00 -13.56 8.54
N VAL A 494 -0.13 -12.58 7.67
CA VAL A 494 0.15 -11.17 7.95
C VAL A 494 -0.90 -10.29 7.27
N ASN A 495 -1.42 -9.32 8.01
CA ASN A 495 -2.56 -8.49 7.57
C ASN A 495 -2.15 -7.05 7.23
N THR A 496 -0.87 -6.72 7.35
CA THR A 496 -0.34 -5.37 7.10
C THR A 496 0.49 -5.40 5.84
N ALA A 497 0.11 -4.61 4.84
CA ALA A 497 0.91 -4.42 3.63
C ALA A 497 2.31 -3.89 3.98
N PRO A 498 3.35 -4.25 3.22
CA PRO A 498 4.67 -3.67 3.40
C PRO A 498 4.64 -2.18 3.04
N GLU A 499 5.54 -1.40 3.66
CA GLU A 499 5.78 -0.03 3.26
C GLU A 499 6.31 0.01 1.82
N LYS A 500 6.01 1.10 1.10
CA LYS A 500 6.54 1.30 -0.25
C LYS A 500 8.06 1.42 -0.17
N LEU A 501 8.75 0.78 -1.13
CA LEU A 501 10.19 0.92 -1.25
C LEU A 501 10.57 2.38 -1.49
N THR A 502 11.57 2.84 -0.76
CA THR A 502 12.21 4.15 -0.98
C THR A 502 12.95 4.16 -2.33
N GLU A 503 13.21 5.34 -2.88
CA GLU A 503 13.99 5.46 -4.13
C GLU A 503 15.38 4.79 -4.01
N VAL A 504 16.02 4.86 -2.84
CA VAL A 504 17.30 4.20 -2.57
C VAL A 504 17.17 2.67 -2.65
N GLU A 505 16.12 2.11 -2.07
CA GLU A 505 15.85 0.66 -2.14
C GLU A 505 15.49 0.22 -3.56
N ILE A 506 14.72 1.02 -4.29
CA ILE A 506 14.40 0.78 -5.70
C ILE A 506 15.69 0.78 -6.53
N ASN A 507 16.55 1.79 -6.38
CA ASN A 507 17.83 1.85 -7.07
C ASN A 507 18.74 0.65 -6.74
N SER A 508 18.74 0.21 -5.48
CA SER A 508 19.47 -0.98 -5.06
C SER A 508 18.94 -2.25 -5.74
N LEU A 509 17.61 -2.41 -5.80
CA LEU A 509 16.94 -3.53 -6.47
C LEU A 509 17.25 -3.54 -7.98
N GLN A 510 17.08 -2.40 -8.65
CA GLN A 510 17.26 -2.23 -10.09
C GLN A 510 18.68 -2.56 -10.57
N ASN A 511 19.68 -2.35 -9.72
CA ASN A 511 21.08 -2.60 -10.03
C ASN A 511 21.62 -3.88 -9.38
N HIS A 512 20.74 -4.69 -8.80
CA HIS A 512 21.15 -5.91 -8.13
C HIS A 512 21.61 -6.98 -9.12
N ARG A 513 22.68 -7.70 -8.75
CA ARG A 513 23.30 -8.75 -9.57
C ARG A 513 22.34 -9.86 -10.03
N LEU A 514 21.30 -10.15 -9.24
CA LEU A 514 20.29 -11.17 -9.59
C LEU A 514 19.42 -10.77 -10.78
N PHE A 515 19.34 -9.47 -11.07
CA PHE A 515 18.56 -8.90 -12.16
C PHE A 515 19.45 -8.16 -13.18
N ALA A 516 20.76 -8.46 -13.17
CA ALA A 516 21.67 -7.91 -14.14
C ALA A 516 21.22 -8.32 -15.55
N VAL A 517 20.84 -7.34 -16.35
CA VAL A 517 20.53 -7.55 -17.76
C VAL A 517 21.85 -7.57 -18.52
N GLU A 518 22.14 -8.66 -19.22
CA GLU A 518 23.40 -8.82 -19.96
C GLU A 518 23.58 -7.70 -20.99
N LYS A 519 24.78 -7.10 -21.02
CA LYS A 519 25.11 -6.11 -22.04
C LYS A 519 25.14 -6.79 -23.40
N LEU A 520 24.48 -6.17 -24.36
CA LEU A 520 24.42 -6.64 -25.74
C LEU A 520 25.80 -6.65 -26.39
N GLN A 521 26.04 -7.67 -27.22
CA GLN A 521 27.25 -7.80 -28.04
C GLN A 521 27.24 -6.76 -29.18
N GLN A 522 28.40 -6.49 -29.80
CA GLN A 522 28.54 -5.46 -30.85
C GLN A 522 27.64 -5.70 -32.08
N ASN A 523 27.16 -6.92 -32.29
CA ASN A 523 26.32 -7.34 -33.42
C ASN A 523 24.88 -7.69 -33.01
N ALA A 524 24.38 -7.16 -31.90
CA ALA A 524 23.02 -7.42 -31.42
C ALA A 524 21.95 -7.03 -32.45
N ASN A 525 21.03 -7.95 -32.72
CA ASN A 525 19.94 -7.77 -33.67
C ASN A 525 18.73 -7.05 -33.03
N GLU A 526 17.69 -6.78 -33.82
CA GLU A 526 16.49 -6.09 -33.36
C GLU A 526 15.76 -6.81 -32.21
N PHE A 527 15.75 -8.14 -32.19
CA PHE A 527 15.12 -8.93 -31.13
C PHE A 527 15.95 -8.92 -29.84
N ASP A 528 17.27 -8.87 -29.95
CA ASP A 528 18.16 -8.70 -28.80
C ASP A 528 17.91 -7.34 -28.12
N TRP A 529 17.79 -6.27 -28.91
CA TRP A 529 17.44 -4.93 -28.42
C TRP A 529 16.03 -4.88 -27.83
N LEU A 530 15.04 -5.54 -28.46
CA LEU A 530 13.69 -5.68 -27.91
C LEU A 530 13.72 -6.39 -26.54
N ASN A 531 14.43 -7.51 -26.43
CA ASN A 531 14.53 -8.28 -25.20
C ASN A 531 15.23 -7.49 -24.09
N TYR A 532 16.32 -6.80 -24.44
CA TYR A 532 17.05 -5.93 -23.53
C TYR A 532 16.16 -4.80 -23.01
N GLY A 533 15.45 -4.10 -23.91
CA GLY A 533 14.49 -3.04 -23.56
C GLY A 533 13.32 -3.55 -22.70
N ASN A 534 12.75 -4.71 -23.03
CA ASN A 534 11.68 -5.35 -22.27
C ASN A 534 12.13 -5.69 -20.84
N GLN A 535 13.33 -6.27 -20.66
CA GLN A 535 13.86 -6.56 -19.32
C GLN A 535 14.10 -5.29 -18.50
N LEU A 536 14.65 -4.24 -19.12
CA LEU A 536 14.82 -2.94 -18.47
C LEU A 536 13.49 -2.30 -18.05
N TRP A 537 12.45 -2.39 -18.88
CA TRP A 537 11.11 -1.90 -18.55
C TRP A 537 10.50 -2.66 -17.36
N ARG A 538 10.63 -3.99 -17.32
CA ARG A 538 10.15 -4.80 -16.19
C ARG A 538 10.85 -4.46 -14.87
N LEU A 539 12.10 -3.99 -14.94
CA LEU A 539 12.85 -3.45 -13.82
C LEU A 539 12.56 -1.95 -13.56
N GLY A 540 11.69 -1.31 -14.33
CA GLY A 540 11.36 0.12 -14.23
C GLY A 540 12.49 1.06 -14.60
N LYS A 541 13.53 0.56 -15.27
CA LYS A 541 14.58 1.39 -15.89
C LYS A 541 14.04 1.99 -17.19
N ASN A 542 12.94 2.74 -17.09
CA ASN A 542 12.12 3.13 -18.22
C ASN A 542 12.88 3.98 -19.26
N SER A 543 13.79 4.87 -18.82
CA SER A 543 14.59 5.69 -19.74
C SER A 543 15.57 4.83 -20.56
N GLU A 544 16.25 3.88 -19.91
CA GLU A 544 17.16 2.94 -20.58
C GLU A 544 16.39 2.01 -21.51
N ALA A 545 15.21 1.55 -21.08
CA ALA A 545 14.31 0.74 -21.89
C ALA A 545 13.91 1.46 -23.18
N ILE A 546 13.47 2.73 -23.09
CA ILE A 546 13.10 3.55 -24.24
C ILE A 546 14.28 3.70 -25.20
N ALA A 547 15.49 3.96 -24.69
CA ALA A 547 16.70 4.09 -25.51
C ALA A 547 17.05 2.78 -26.25
N ALA A 548 16.94 1.64 -25.57
CA ALA A 548 17.14 0.32 -26.17
C ALA A 548 16.10 0.01 -27.25
N LEU A 549 14.82 0.32 -26.99
CA LEU A 549 13.73 0.07 -27.93
C LEU A 549 13.84 0.97 -29.17
N LEU A 550 14.35 2.19 -29.03
CA LEU A 550 14.69 3.04 -30.17
C LEU A 550 15.77 2.42 -31.07
N GLN A 551 16.75 1.69 -30.51
CA GLN A 551 17.70 0.93 -31.33
C GLN A 551 17.04 -0.24 -32.06
N ALA A 552 16.16 -0.99 -31.39
CA ALA A 552 15.38 -2.05 -32.03
C ALA A 552 14.55 -1.50 -33.21
N ILE A 553 13.86 -0.37 -33.01
CA ILE A 553 13.06 0.32 -34.04
C ILE A 553 13.95 0.88 -35.16
N LYS A 554 15.16 1.36 -34.85
CA LYS A 554 16.11 1.83 -35.86
C LYS A 554 16.57 0.70 -36.79
N LEU A 555 16.84 -0.49 -36.22
CA LEU A 555 17.22 -1.67 -36.99
C LEU A 555 16.04 -2.24 -37.78
N LYS A 556 14.83 -2.18 -37.21
CA LYS A 556 13.59 -2.62 -37.85
C LYS A 556 12.48 -1.59 -37.63
N PRO A 557 12.25 -0.66 -38.58
CA PRO A 557 11.23 0.38 -38.44
C PRO A 557 9.79 -0.15 -38.36
N ASP A 558 9.53 -1.30 -38.98
CA ASP A 558 8.24 -1.99 -38.93
C ASP A 558 8.27 -3.08 -37.84
N PHE A 559 8.35 -2.65 -36.58
CA PHE A 559 8.49 -3.54 -35.43
C PHE A 559 7.44 -3.25 -34.35
N PRO A 560 6.21 -3.76 -34.51
CA PRO A 560 5.08 -3.38 -33.65
C PRO A 560 5.34 -3.71 -32.18
N GLN A 561 6.03 -4.80 -31.88
CA GLN A 561 6.37 -5.20 -30.52
C GLN A 561 7.29 -4.20 -29.81
N ALA A 562 8.28 -3.63 -30.51
CA ALA A 562 9.17 -2.64 -29.94
C ALA A 562 8.44 -1.34 -29.60
N TYR A 563 7.53 -0.90 -30.48
CA TYR A 563 6.65 0.25 -30.22
C TYR A 563 5.69 0.00 -29.05
N TYR A 564 5.13 -1.21 -28.92
CA TYR A 564 4.28 -1.57 -27.79
C TYR A 564 5.01 -1.47 -26.45
N VAL A 565 6.19 -2.10 -26.34
CA VAL A 565 6.99 -2.03 -25.11
C VAL A 565 7.48 -0.59 -24.85
N GLN A 566 7.77 0.18 -25.91
CA GLN A 566 8.14 1.59 -25.78
C GLN A 566 6.98 2.40 -25.19
N GLY A 567 5.76 2.16 -25.68
CA GLY A 567 4.55 2.75 -25.14
C GLY A 567 4.35 2.42 -23.66
N LEU A 568 4.54 1.15 -23.25
CA LEU A 568 4.49 0.74 -21.85
C LEU A 568 5.52 1.48 -20.99
N ALA A 569 6.75 1.64 -21.47
CA ALA A 569 7.80 2.38 -20.74
C ALA A 569 7.52 3.88 -20.64
N LEU A 570 6.98 4.51 -21.69
CA LEU A 570 6.54 5.91 -21.67
C LEU A 570 5.37 6.13 -20.72
N TYR A 571 4.40 5.21 -20.71
CA TYR A 571 3.28 5.23 -19.78
C TYR A 571 3.75 5.12 -18.32
N SER A 572 4.73 4.25 -18.03
CA SER A 572 5.35 4.18 -16.70
C SER A 572 6.03 5.48 -16.27
N GLN A 573 6.49 6.32 -17.22
CA GLN A 573 6.98 7.68 -16.96
C GLN A 573 5.87 8.76 -16.91
N LYS A 574 4.60 8.36 -17.00
CA LYS A 574 3.43 9.26 -17.12
C LYS A 574 3.46 10.17 -18.35
N LYS A 575 4.24 9.79 -19.37
CA LYS A 575 4.31 10.46 -20.68
C LYS A 575 3.22 9.91 -21.60
N TYR A 576 1.97 10.18 -21.23
CA TYR A 576 0.80 9.57 -21.88
C TYR A 576 0.65 9.97 -23.37
N PRO A 577 0.88 11.23 -23.79
CA PRO A 577 0.83 11.59 -25.22
C PRO A 577 1.85 10.82 -26.06
N GLU A 578 3.08 10.66 -25.58
CA GLU A 578 4.13 9.92 -26.28
C GLU A 578 3.86 8.41 -26.27
N ALA A 579 3.33 7.89 -25.16
CA ALA A 579 2.87 6.50 -25.10
C ALA A 579 1.76 6.21 -26.13
N LEU A 580 0.84 7.16 -26.31
CA LEU A 580 -0.20 7.08 -27.33
C LEU A 580 0.39 7.04 -28.74
N ALA A 581 1.36 7.91 -29.04
CA ALA A 581 2.02 7.92 -30.35
C ALA A 581 2.77 6.59 -30.64
N ALA A 582 3.47 6.05 -29.64
CA ALA A 582 4.15 4.77 -29.78
C ALA A 582 3.17 3.62 -30.05
N VAL A 583 2.09 3.50 -29.27
CA VAL A 583 1.11 2.43 -29.49
C VAL A 583 0.32 2.59 -30.79
N GLU A 584 0.09 3.81 -31.26
CA GLU A 584 -0.49 4.06 -32.59
C GLU A 584 0.42 3.58 -33.71
N GLN A 585 1.73 3.73 -33.56
CA GLN A 585 2.69 3.18 -34.50
C GLN A 585 2.75 1.65 -34.44
N ALA A 586 2.61 1.05 -33.25
CA ALA A 586 2.48 -0.40 -33.11
C ALA A 586 1.26 -0.94 -33.87
N ILE A 587 0.10 -0.29 -33.74
CA ILE A 587 -1.14 -0.67 -34.44
C ILE A 587 -1.03 -0.38 -35.94
N LYS A 588 -0.33 0.68 -36.35
CA LYS A 588 -0.09 0.96 -37.77
C LYS A 588 0.74 -0.14 -38.44
N SER A 589 1.75 -0.65 -37.74
CA SER A 589 2.60 -1.75 -38.18
C SER A 589 1.89 -3.11 -38.15
N ASN A 590 1.04 -3.34 -37.15
CA ASN A 590 0.20 -4.52 -37.05
C ASN A 590 -1.21 -4.14 -36.56
N PRO A 591 -2.18 -3.95 -37.47
CA PRO A 591 -3.55 -3.57 -37.12
C PRO A 591 -4.26 -4.56 -36.19
N ASP A 592 -3.88 -5.84 -36.24
CA ASP A 592 -4.49 -6.92 -35.46
C ASP A 592 -3.77 -7.15 -34.12
N TYR A 593 -2.88 -6.23 -33.71
CA TYR A 593 -2.15 -6.34 -32.45
C TYR A 593 -3.04 -6.03 -31.24
N PHE A 594 -3.73 -7.06 -30.75
CA PHE A 594 -4.72 -6.97 -29.68
C PHE A 594 -4.21 -6.24 -28.43
N GLU A 595 -3.03 -6.59 -27.94
CA GLU A 595 -2.42 -6.00 -26.74
C GLU A 595 -2.17 -4.50 -26.91
N ALA A 596 -1.75 -4.07 -28.10
CA ALA A 596 -1.57 -2.66 -28.43
C ALA A 596 -2.93 -1.93 -28.52
N GLY A 597 -3.97 -2.56 -29.05
CA GLY A 597 -5.34 -2.01 -29.05
C GLY A 597 -5.88 -1.76 -27.64
N ILE A 598 -5.77 -2.75 -26.76
CA ILE A 598 -6.16 -2.63 -25.34
C ILE A 598 -5.37 -1.53 -24.64
N PHE A 599 -4.05 -1.50 -24.87
CA PHE A 599 -3.19 -0.50 -24.27
C PHE A 599 -3.47 0.91 -24.79
N LYS A 600 -3.73 1.11 -26.09
CA LYS A 600 -4.17 2.40 -26.66
C LYS A 600 -5.38 2.94 -25.94
N ARG A 601 -6.39 2.11 -25.72
CA ARG A 601 -7.60 2.48 -24.97
C ARG A 601 -7.26 2.89 -23.53
N GLU A 602 -6.37 2.15 -22.85
CA GLU A 602 -5.91 2.51 -21.50
C GLU A 602 -5.24 3.89 -21.47
N VAL A 603 -4.37 4.19 -22.45
CA VAL A 603 -3.72 5.50 -22.57
C VAL A 603 -4.74 6.61 -22.85
N LEU A 604 -5.70 6.37 -23.74
CA LEU A 604 -6.76 7.33 -24.06
C LEU A 604 -7.64 7.64 -22.84
N GLN A 605 -7.96 6.63 -22.02
CA GLN A 605 -8.69 6.82 -20.77
C GLN A 605 -7.90 7.68 -19.77
N LYS A 606 -6.58 7.47 -19.63
CA LYS A 606 -5.72 8.32 -18.80
C LYS A 606 -5.62 9.76 -19.30
N LEU A 607 -5.79 9.98 -20.60
CA LEU A 607 -5.88 11.29 -21.23
C LEU A 607 -7.30 11.88 -21.24
N GLU A 608 -8.29 11.17 -20.66
CA GLU A 608 -9.72 11.52 -20.70
C GLU A 608 -10.29 11.69 -22.13
N LYS A 609 -9.62 11.09 -23.12
CA LYS A 609 -10.01 11.04 -24.53
C LYS A 609 -11.01 9.92 -24.80
N TYR A 610 -12.14 9.97 -24.08
CA TYR A 610 -13.18 8.95 -24.14
C TYR A 610 -13.86 8.81 -25.51
N PRO A 611 -14.08 9.89 -26.31
CA PRO A 611 -14.62 9.77 -27.66
C PRO A 611 -13.72 8.95 -28.59
N GLU A 612 -12.41 9.18 -28.55
CA GLU A 612 -11.44 8.45 -29.36
C GLU A 612 -11.31 6.99 -28.90
N ALA A 613 -11.38 6.75 -27.59
CA ALA A 613 -11.42 5.39 -27.04
C ALA A 613 -12.68 4.64 -27.52
N LEU A 614 -13.84 5.31 -27.54
CA LEU A 614 -15.08 4.73 -28.03
C LEU A 614 -14.99 4.38 -29.52
N ALA A 615 -14.45 5.27 -30.36
CA ALA A 615 -14.27 5.02 -31.79
C ALA A 615 -13.36 3.82 -32.05
N ALA A 616 -12.28 3.66 -31.27
CA ALA A 616 -11.40 2.50 -31.36
C ALA A 616 -12.12 1.20 -30.98
N ILE A 617 -12.95 1.22 -29.93
CA ILE A 617 -13.75 0.05 -29.51
C ILE A 617 -14.81 -0.28 -30.55
N ASP A 618 -15.52 0.72 -31.08
CA ASP A 618 -16.55 0.52 -32.12
C ASP A 618 -15.92 -0.13 -33.37
N LYS A 619 -14.73 0.33 -33.78
CA LYS A 619 -13.98 -0.31 -34.87
C LYS A 619 -13.57 -1.75 -34.53
N ALA A 620 -13.12 -2.03 -33.31
CA ALA A 620 -12.80 -3.41 -32.88
C ALA A 620 -14.03 -4.34 -32.94
N ILE A 621 -15.21 -3.82 -32.59
CA ILE A 621 -16.48 -4.55 -32.66
C ILE A 621 -16.89 -4.85 -34.11
N GLU A 622 -16.51 -4.01 -35.08
CA GLU A 622 -16.73 -4.32 -36.51
C GLU A 622 -15.98 -5.59 -36.94
N TYR A 623 -14.80 -5.86 -36.37
CA TYR A 623 -14.01 -7.06 -36.64
C TYR A 623 -14.47 -8.27 -35.82
N ASN A 624 -14.84 -8.06 -34.54
CA ASN A 624 -15.29 -9.11 -33.63
C ASN A 624 -16.58 -8.67 -32.91
N ASN A 625 -17.73 -8.92 -33.54
CA ASN A 625 -19.00 -8.31 -33.12
C ASN A 625 -19.73 -9.06 -31.99
N ASN A 626 -19.17 -10.18 -31.51
CA ASN A 626 -19.72 -11.01 -30.44
C ASN A 626 -18.81 -11.10 -29.20
N ASP A 627 -17.73 -10.33 -29.15
CA ASP A 627 -16.82 -10.28 -27.99
C ASP A 627 -17.46 -9.55 -26.79
N VAL A 628 -17.73 -10.30 -25.71
CA VAL A 628 -18.34 -9.79 -24.48
C VAL A 628 -17.50 -8.66 -23.88
N ASN A 629 -16.17 -8.80 -23.86
CA ASN A 629 -15.27 -7.81 -23.28
C ASN A 629 -15.34 -6.49 -24.06
N LEU A 630 -15.35 -6.52 -25.39
CA LEU A 630 -15.51 -5.30 -26.20
C LEU A 630 -16.80 -4.55 -25.85
N TYR A 631 -17.93 -5.23 -25.67
CA TYR A 631 -19.18 -4.58 -25.25
C TYR A 631 -19.15 -4.09 -23.79
N LEU A 632 -18.46 -4.79 -22.88
CA LEU A 632 -18.24 -4.29 -21.52
C LEU A 632 -17.39 -3.01 -21.54
N GLN A 633 -16.28 -2.99 -22.30
CA GLN A 633 -15.43 -1.81 -22.43
C GLN A 633 -16.19 -0.65 -23.07
N ARG A 634 -16.99 -0.93 -24.10
CA ARG A 634 -17.88 0.05 -24.73
C ARG A 634 -18.86 0.64 -23.71
N GLY A 635 -19.50 -0.20 -22.91
CA GLY A 635 -20.44 0.22 -21.87
C GLY A 635 -19.81 1.14 -20.83
N TRP A 636 -18.63 0.78 -20.32
CA TRP A 636 -17.89 1.64 -19.38
C TRP A 636 -17.41 2.95 -20.03
N THR A 637 -16.96 2.92 -21.28
CA THR A 637 -16.55 4.11 -22.02
C THR A 637 -17.72 5.08 -22.23
N LEU A 638 -18.88 4.55 -22.59
CA LEU A 638 -20.13 5.32 -22.68
C LEU A 638 -20.59 5.84 -21.32
N TYR A 639 -20.36 5.10 -20.24
CA TYR A 639 -20.64 5.56 -18.89
C TYR A 639 -19.80 6.79 -18.51
N TRP A 640 -18.49 6.80 -18.79
CA TRP A 640 -17.63 7.97 -18.55
C TRP A 640 -17.98 9.16 -19.44
N LEU A 641 -18.45 8.91 -20.67
CA LEU A 641 -19.05 9.92 -21.54
C LEU A 641 -20.43 10.42 -21.08
N LYS A 642 -20.95 9.91 -19.95
CA LYS A 642 -22.31 10.18 -19.44
C LYS A 642 -23.44 9.79 -20.41
N ARG A 643 -23.15 8.93 -21.40
CA ARG A 643 -24.11 8.39 -22.37
C ARG A 643 -24.78 7.13 -21.82
N TYR A 644 -25.47 7.27 -20.69
CA TYR A 644 -25.94 6.15 -19.87
C TYR A 644 -26.90 5.19 -20.59
N SER A 645 -27.77 5.68 -21.47
CA SER A 645 -28.68 4.82 -22.25
C SER A 645 -27.90 3.90 -23.21
N ALA A 646 -26.90 4.44 -23.90
CA ALA A 646 -26.05 3.64 -24.79
C ALA A 646 -25.16 2.67 -24.00
N ALA A 647 -24.68 3.09 -22.81
CA ALA A 647 -23.95 2.21 -21.89
C ALA A 647 -24.81 1.02 -21.45
N MET A 648 -26.07 1.27 -21.10
CA MET A 648 -27.05 0.23 -20.73
C MET A 648 -27.23 -0.80 -21.85
N GLN A 649 -27.35 -0.33 -23.10
CA GLN A 649 -27.46 -1.21 -24.26
C GLN A 649 -26.20 -2.02 -24.50
N ALA A 650 -25.02 -1.44 -24.34
CA ALA A 650 -23.75 -2.15 -24.49
C ALA A 650 -23.61 -3.28 -23.44
N PHE A 651 -23.88 -2.99 -22.15
CA PHE A 651 -23.87 -4.03 -21.12
C PHE A 651 -24.95 -5.09 -21.35
N LYS A 652 -26.13 -4.70 -21.83
CA LYS A 652 -27.16 -5.67 -22.22
C LYS A 652 -26.68 -6.58 -23.35
N LYS A 653 -26.07 -6.04 -24.41
CA LYS A 653 -25.49 -6.85 -25.49
C LYS A 653 -24.47 -7.85 -24.97
N ALA A 654 -23.54 -7.41 -24.10
CA ALA A 654 -22.56 -8.30 -23.46
C ALA A 654 -23.23 -9.49 -22.74
N ILE A 655 -24.33 -9.24 -22.00
CA ILE A 655 -25.09 -10.28 -21.30
C ILE A 655 -25.85 -11.18 -22.28
N ASP A 656 -26.45 -10.59 -23.33
CA ASP A 656 -27.25 -11.31 -24.33
C ASP A 656 -26.37 -12.26 -25.17
N PHE A 657 -25.11 -11.89 -25.45
CA PHE A 657 -24.14 -12.79 -26.10
C PHE A 657 -23.78 -13.96 -25.19
N LYS A 658 -23.43 -13.67 -23.93
CA LYS A 658 -23.08 -14.70 -22.95
C LYS A 658 -23.40 -14.21 -21.53
N PRO A 659 -24.40 -14.80 -20.85
CA PRO A 659 -24.70 -14.45 -19.47
C PRO A 659 -23.48 -14.67 -18.57
N ASN A 660 -22.95 -13.60 -17.98
CA ASN A 660 -21.76 -13.63 -17.15
C ASN A 660 -21.88 -12.66 -15.96
N SER A 661 -21.20 -12.99 -14.86
CA SER A 661 -21.24 -12.23 -13.60
C SER A 661 -20.89 -10.74 -13.79
N LEU A 662 -19.93 -10.41 -14.67
CA LEU A 662 -19.43 -9.06 -14.85
C LEU A 662 -20.34 -8.18 -15.71
N GLY A 663 -21.04 -8.74 -16.69
CA GLY A 663 -22.10 -8.06 -17.43
C GLY A 663 -23.21 -7.64 -16.49
N TYR A 664 -23.70 -8.56 -15.67
CA TYR A 664 -24.70 -8.27 -14.64
C TYR A 664 -24.19 -7.27 -13.60
N LEU A 665 -22.97 -7.41 -13.08
CA LEU A 665 -22.36 -6.44 -12.17
C LEU A 665 -22.30 -5.03 -12.80
N SER A 666 -21.80 -4.92 -14.04
CA SER A 666 -21.62 -3.63 -14.72
C SER A 666 -22.97 -2.95 -14.98
N ARG A 667 -23.96 -3.71 -15.44
CA ARG A 667 -25.33 -3.21 -15.64
C ARG A 667 -26.00 -2.84 -14.31
N GLY A 668 -25.81 -3.65 -13.27
CA GLY A 668 -26.36 -3.41 -11.94
C GLY A 668 -25.78 -2.17 -11.27
N VAL A 669 -24.47 -1.92 -11.43
CA VAL A 669 -23.81 -0.69 -10.97
C VAL A 669 -24.34 0.53 -11.73
N LEU A 670 -24.49 0.44 -13.06
CA LEU A 670 -25.08 1.50 -13.86
C LEU A 670 -26.50 1.83 -13.41
N ARG A 671 -27.38 0.82 -13.26
CA ARG A 671 -28.75 0.98 -12.76
C ARG A 671 -28.79 1.64 -11.39
N THR A 672 -27.94 1.18 -10.47
CA THR A 672 -27.80 1.77 -9.13
C THR A 672 -27.41 3.25 -9.20
N ASN A 673 -26.48 3.63 -10.08
CA ASN A 673 -26.08 5.02 -10.26
C ASN A 673 -27.18 5.88 -10.92
N LEU A 674 -28.02 5.27 -11.76
CA LEU A 674 -29.23 5.88 -12.33
C LEU A 674 -30.43 5.88 -11.37
N LYS A 675 -30.23 5.48 -10.12
CA LYS A 675 -31.26 5.36 -9.06
C LYS A 675 -32.32 4.27 -9.30
N ASP A 676 -32.14 3.43 -10.30
CA ASP A 676 -32.88 2.16 -10.43
C ASP A 676 -32.26 1.11 -9.49
N TYR A 677 -32.52 1.29 -8.19
CA TYR A 677 -31.94 0.42 -7.16
C TYR A 677 -32.50 -1.00 -7.23
N GLN A 678 -33.79 -1.16 -7.56
CA GLN A 678 -34.43 -2.48 -7.68
C GLN A 678 -33.87 -3.27 -8.87
N GLY A 679 -33.78 -2.66 -10.05
CA GLY A 679 -33.16 -3.30 -11.22
C GLY A 679 -31.66 -3.56 -11.02
N GLY A 680 -30.98 -2.69 -10.26
CA GLY A 680 -29.59 -2.91 -9.83
C GLY A 680 -29.43 -4.14 -8.94
N ILE A 681 -30.29 -4.30 -7.93
CA ILE A 681 -30.32 -5.47 -7.04
C ILE A 681 -30.63 -6.75 -7.83
N ALA A 682 -31.57 -6.71 -8.78
CA ALA A 682 -31.92 -7.87 -9.60
C ALA A 682 -30.72 -8.36 -10.42
N ASP A 683 -29.99 -7.46 -11.09
CA ASP A 683 -28.77 -7.84 -11.82
C ASP A 683 -27.70 -8.39 -10.86
N LEU A 684 -27.51 -7.78 -9.69
CA LEU A 684 -26.52 -8.25 -8.72
C LEU A 684 -26.89 -9.61 -8.12
N ASN A 685 -28.17 -9.98 -8.04
CA ASN A 685 -28.59 -11.32 -7.66
C ASN A 685 -28.17 -12.35 -8.71
N GLU A 686 -28.34 -12.06 -10.01
CA GLU A 686 -27.86 -12.94 -11.08
C GLU A 686 -26.33 -13.05 -11.09
N ALA A 687 -25.63 -11.94 -10.88
CA ALA A 687 -24.18 -11.96 -10.73
C ALA A 687 -23.75 -12.87 -9.57
N ILE A 688 -24.39 -12.76 -8.41
CA ILE A 688 -24.11 -13.60 -7.22
C ILE A 688 -24.43 -15.08 -7.49
N ARG A 689 -25.51 -15.37 -8.22
CA ARG A 689 -25.86 -16.73 -8.61
C ARG A 689 -24.78 -17.37 -9.48
N LEU A 690 -24.17 -16.59 -10.37
CA LEU A 690 -23.08 -17.03 -11.24
C LEU A 690 -21.74 -17.13 -10.49
N GLN A 691 -21.50 -16.27 -9.50
CA GLN A 691 -20.24 -16.21 -8.76
C GLN A 691 -20.46 -15.90 -7.26
N PRO A 692 -20.88 -16.88 -6.45
CA PRO A 692 -21.34 -16.66 -5.08
C PRO A 692 -20.22 -16.32 -4.09
N ASP A 693 -18.96 -16.53 -4.45
CA ASP A 693 -17.78 -16.25 -3.64
C ASP A 693 -17.12 -14.90 -3.96
N TYR A 694 -17.69 -14.11 -4.88
CA TYR A 694 -17.14 -12.80 -5.23
C TYR A 694 -17.67 -11.66 -4.34
N ALA A 695 -16.89 -11.31 -3.31
CA ALA A 695 -17.23 -10.30 -2.29
C ALA A 695 -17.76 -8.97 -2.86
N ARG A 696 -17.20 -8.49 -3.98
CA ARG A 696 -17.59 -7.22 -4.61
C ARG A 696 -19.07 -7.18 -5.02
N LEU A 697 -19.65 -8.31 -5.38
CA LEU A 697 -21.05 -8.38 -5.77
C LEU A 697 -21.96 -8.05 -4.58
N TYR A 698 -21.66 -8.63 -3.41
CA TYR A 698 -22.36 -8.33 -2.16
C TYR A 698 -22.14 -6.87 -1.75
N SER A 699 -20.92 -6.33 -1.82
CA SER A 699 -20.67 -4.90 -1.53
C SER A 699 -21.50 -3.97 -2.42
N ASN A 700 -21.63 -4.27 -3.72
CA ASN A 700 -22.46 -3.47 -4.62
C ASN A 700 -23.97 -3.66 -4.36
N ARG A 701 -24.42 -4.87 -4.02
CA ARG A 701 -25.83 -5.12 -3.68
C ARG A 701 -26.20 -4.44 -2.36
N GLY A 702 -25.31 -4.48 -1.38
CA GLY A 702 -25.44 -3.74 -0.14
C GLY A 702 -25.51 -2.23 -0.37
N ARG A 703 -24.71 -1.70 -1.32
CA ARG A 703 -24.81 -0.29 -1.72
C ARG A 703 -26.18 0.03 -2.32
N ALA A 704 -26.67 -0.77 -3.27
CA ALA A 704 -27.99 -0.57 -3.87
C ALA A 704 -29.12 -0.66 -2.82
N ARG A 705 -29.09 -1.66 -1.93
CA ARG A 705 -30.04 -1.82 -0.81
C ARG A 705 -30.01 -0.64 0.16
N SER A 706 -28.83 -0.13 0.48
CA SER A 706 -28.68 1.05 1.36
C SER A 706 -29.36 2.29 0.77
N MET A 707 -29.24 2.51 -0.53
CA MET A 707 -29.92 3.62 -1.24
C MET A 707 -31.44 3.40 -1.34
N LEU A 708 -31.90 2.15 -1.42
CA LEU A 708 -33.31 1.77 -1.33
C LEU A 708 -33.86 1.80 0.12
N LYS A 709 -33.02 2.15 1.11
CA LYS A 709 -33.33 2.13 2.56
C LYS A 709 -33.62 0.73 3.13
N ASP A 710 -33.29 -0.34 2.42
CA ASP A 710 -33.21 -1.68 2.99
C ASP A 710 -31.90 -1.82 3.78
N LEU A 711 -31.88 -1.19 4.96
CA LEU A 711 -30.67 -1.11 5.79
C LEU A 711 -30.27 -2.48 6.35
N LYS A 712 -31.25 -3.35 6.68
CA LYS A 712 -30.96 -4.70 7.18
C LYS A 712 -30.33 -5.57 6.10
N GLY A 713 -30.89 -5.58 4.90
CA GLY A 713 -30.32 -6.31 3.76
C GLY A 713 -28.95 -5.75 3.37
N ALA A 714 -28.76 -4.42 3.45
CA ALA A 714 -27.46 -3.80 3.20
C ALA A 714 -26.38 -4.24 4.20
N ILE A 715 -26.68 -4.23 5.50
CA ILE A 715 -25.75 -4.73 6.54
C ILE A 715 -25.43 -6.20 6.29
N SER A 716 -26.43 -7.05 6.03
CA SER A 716 -26.20 -8.48 5.75
C SER A 716 -25.31 -8.71 4.53
N ASP A 717 -25.47 -7.91 3.47
CA ASP A 717 -24.61 -8.02 2.29
C ASP A 717 -23.17 -7.56 2.59
N TYR A 718 -22.99 -6.49 3.37
CA TYR A 718 -21.65 -6.08 3.79
C TYR A 718 -21.02 -7.09 4.75
N ASP A 719 -21.80 -7.73 5.62
CA ASP A 719 -21.32 -8.81 6.48
C ASP A 719 -20.82 -9.99 5.64
N GLN A 720 -21.56 -10.38 4.60
CA GLN A 720 -21.16 -11.43 3.67
C GLN A 720 -19.92 -11.02 2.86
N ALA A 721 -19.85 -9.77 2.38
CA ALA A 721 -18.67 -9.25 1.69
C ALA A 721 -17.42 -9.29 2.59
N ILE A 722 -17.56 -8.87 3.86
CA ILE A 722 -16.50 -8.93 4.86
C ILE A 722 -16.16 -10.39 5.21
N GLN A 723 -17.11 -11.32 5.22
CA GLN A 723 -16.81 -12.73 5.45
C GLN A 723 -15.99 -13.34 4.31
N LEU A 724 -16.33 -13.00 3.06
CA LEU A 724 -15.63 -13.48 1.86
C LEU A 724 -14.26 -12.80 1.67
N ALA A 725 -14.17 -11.52 1.98
CA ALA A 725 -12.95 -10.71 1.90
C ALA A 725 -12.76 -9.89 3.19
N PRO A 726 -12.35 -10.53 4.31
CA PRO A 726 -12.21 -9.88 5.62
C PRO A 726 -11.07 -8.87 5.68
N ASP A 727 -10.26 -8.83 4.64
CA ASP A 727 -9.15 -7.93 4.38
C ASP A 727 -9.46 -6.90 3.29
N ASP A 728 -10.72 -6.77 2.86
CA ASP A 728 -11.17 -5.67 2.02
C ASP A 728 -11.76 -4.55 2.86
N ALA A 729 -11.06 -3.40 2.90
CA ALA A 729 -11.49 -2.22 3.64
C ALA A 729 -12.85 -1.69 3.17
N ASP A 730 -13.23 -1.89 1.89
CA ASP A 730 -14.47 -1.33 1.34
C ASP A 730 -15.72 -1.92 2.01
N GLY A 731 -15.69 -3.19 2.39
CA GLY A 731 -16.78 -3.83 3.13
C GLY A 731 -17.02 -3.13 4.48
N TYR A 732 -15.95 -2.95 5.26
CA TYR A 732 -16.02 -2.25 6.55
C TYR A 732 -16.39 -0.78 6.37
N TYR A 733 -15.74 -0.06 5.46
CA TYR A 733 -16.03 1.36 5.20
C TYR A 733 -17.50 1.57 4.82
N ASN A 734 -18.04 0.75 3.92
CA ASN A 734 -19.43 0.89 3.49
C ASN A 734 -20.42 0.51 4.59
N ARG A 735 -20.15 -0.56 5.36
CA ARG A 735 -20.97 -0.92 6.54
C ARG A 735 -20.95 0.18 7.60
N GLY A 736 -19.76 0.73 7.89
CA GLY A 736 -19.56 1.83 8.81
C GLY A 736 -20.28 3.10 8.37
N ARG A 737 -20.28 3.40 7.07
CA ARG A 737 -21.09 4.50 6.50
C ARG A 737 -22.57 4.31 6.69
N VAL A 738 -23.09 3.11 6.47
CA VAL A 738 -24.51 2.82 6.71
C VAL A 738 -24.86 2.97 8.18
N ARG A 739 -24.01 2.44 9.07
CA ARG A 739 -24.17 2.58 10.53
C ARG A 739 -24.17 4.04 10.97
N TYR A 740 -23.24 4.84 10.46
CA TYR A 740 -23.13 6.26 10.80
C TYR A 740 -24.28 7.11 10.25
N ILE A 741 -24.50 7.06 8.93
CA ILE A 741 -25.41 7.97 8.24
C ILE A 741 -26.87 7.58 8.48
N PHE A 742 -27.21 6.30 8.40
CA PHE A 742 -28.61 5.85 8.39
C PHE A 742 -29.08 5.29 9.73
N LEU A 743 -28.22 4.55 10.45
CA LEU A 743 -28.60 3.95 11.73
C LEU A 743 -28.23 4.79 12.95
N ARG A 744 -27.43 5.85 12.78
CA ARG A 744 -26.84 6.66 13.87
C ARG A 744 -26.10 5.81 14.92
N ASP A 745 -25.62 4.63 14.53
CA ASP A 745 -24.80 3.75 15.36
C ASP A 745 -23.33 4.19 15.28
N PHE A 746 -22.99 5.22 16.06
CA PHE A 746 -21.64 5.79 16.10
C PHE A 746 -20.60 4.78 16.58
N LYS A 747 -20.95 3.90 17.53
CA LYS A 747 -20.02 2.90 18.08
C LYS A 747 -19.72 1.82 17.05
N GLY A 748 -20.73 1.29 16.38
CA GLY A 748 -20.56 0.31 15.30
C GLY A 748 -19.84 0.91 14.10
N ALA A 749 -20.08 2.18 13.77
CA ALA A 749 -19.32 2.88 12.73
C ALA A 749 -17.83 3.02 13.06
N LEU A 750 -17.47 3.39 14.31
CA LEU A 750 -16.06 3.37 14.74
C LEU A 750 -15.44 1.97 14.67
N ALA A 751 -16.18 0.95 15.09
CA ALA A 751 -15.74 -0.44 15.05
C ALA A 751 -15.51 -0.95 13.61
N ASP A 752 -16.14 -0.33 12.62
CA ASP A 752 -15.92 -0.60 11.20
C ASP A 752 -14.79 0.26 10.58
N TYR A 753 -14.73 1.56 10.89
CA TYR A 753 -13.68 2.41 10.32
C TYR A 753 -12.28 2.08 10.86
N ASN A 754 -12.16 1.57 12.08
CA ASN A 754 -10.87 1.15 12.63
C ASN A 754 -10.21 0.02 11.81
N PRO A 755 -10.86 -1.14 11.57
CA PRO A 755 -10.30 -2.16 10.70
C PRO A 755 -10.16 -1.67 9.25
N ALA A 756 -11.08 -0.84 8.74
CA ALA A 756 -10.93 -0.26 7.40
C ALA A 756 -9.61 0.51 7.24
N ILE A 757 -9.25 1.34 8.22
CA ILE A 757 -7.97 2.09 8.25
C ILE A 757 -6.77 1.18 8.49
N GLN A 758 -6.90 0.14 9.33
CA GLN A 758 -5.81 -0.82 9.54
C GLN A 758 -5.49 -1.60 8.26
N ILE A 759 -6.52 -1.94 7.49
CA ILE A 759 -6.39 -2.66 6.21
C ILE A 759 -5.87 -1.74 5.11
N ALA A 760 -6.40 -0.52 5.01
CA ALA A 760 -6.04 0.46 3.99
C ALA A 760 -5.61 1.79 4.67
N PRO A 761 -4.34 1.88 5.12
CA PRO A 761 -3.85 3.04 5.88
C PRO A 761 -3.73 4.33 5.05
N ASP A 762 -3.86 4.24 3.72
CA ASP A 762 -3.90 5.34 2.76
C ASP A 762 -5.32 5.70 2.29
N ASP A 763 -6.37 5.04 2.80
CA ASP A 763 -7.75 5.35 2.45
C ASP A 763 -8.27 6.61 3.16
N VAL A 764 -8.17 7.74 2.47
CA VAL A 764 -8.66 9.06 2.88
C VAL A 764 -10.12 9.03 3.33
N SER A 765 -10.97 8.25 2.64
CA SER A 765 -12.40 8.21 2.93
C SER A 765 -12.69 7.61 4.30
N SER A 766 -11.91 6.59 4.72
CA SER A 766 -12.05 5.97 6.03
C SER A 766 -11.60 6.89 7.16
N TYR A 767 -10.53 7.68 6.99
CA TYR A 767 -10.16 8.73 7.95
C TYR A 767 -11.22 9.81 8.06
N ILE A 768 -11.75 10.30 6.95
CA ILE A 768 -12.85 11.27 6.95
C ILE A 768 -14.07 10.70 7.70
N GLY A 769 -14.47 9.46 7.37
CA GLY A 769 -15.58 8.78 8.04
C GLY A 769 -15.38 8.67 9.56
N ARG A 770 -14.20 8.21 9.99
CA ARG A 770 -13.87 8.11 11.43
C ARG A 770 -13.80 9.47 12.10
N GLY A 771 -13.22 10.47 11.47
CA GLY A 771 -13.12 11.83 11.98
C GLY A 771 -14.49 12.48 12.18
N LEU A 772 -15.41 12.27 11.24
CA LEU A 772 -16.81 12.72 11.38
C LEU A 772 -17.50 12.04 12.56
N VAL A 773 -17.37 10.72 12.71
CA VAL A 773 -17.95 9.99 13.85
C VAL A 773 -17.34 10.44 15.18
N ARG A 774 -16.02 10.62 15.26
CA ARG A 774 -15.33 11.14 16.45
C ARG A 774 -15.79 12.55 16.82
N SER A 775 -16.01 13.42 15.82
CA SER A 775 -16.55 14.77 16.02
C SER A 775 -17.93 14.73 16.67
N ASP A 776 -18.80 13.83 16.25
CA ASP A 776 -20.14 13.66 16.84
C ASP A 776 -20.10 13.02 18.24
N LEU A 777 -19.13 12.14 18.49
CA LEU A 777 -18.83 11.59 19.81
C LEU A 777 -18.05 12.54 20.74
N ARG A 778 -17.79 13.78 20.32
CA ARG A 778 -17.02 14.80 21.06
C ARG A 778 -15.54 14.46 21.29
N ASP A 779 -14.98 13.48 20.59
CA ASP A 779 -13.52 13.26 20.51
C ASP A 779 -12.90 14.25 19.51
N LEU A 780 -12.78 15.51 19.94
CA LEU A 780 -12.34 16.60 19.08
C LEU A 780 -10.88 16.45 18.64
N LYS A 781 -10.01 15.93 19.53
CA LYS A 781 -8.59 15.71 19.23
C LYS A 781 -8.42 14.60 18.20
N GLY A 782 -9.10 13.46 18.38
CA GLY A 782 -9.06 12.36 17.43
C GLY A 782 -9.65 12.72 16.07
N ALA A 783 -10.73 13.51 16.05
CA ALA A 783 -11.33 14.01 14.80
C ALA A 783 -10.35 14.89 14.01
N LEU A 784 -9.71 15.86 14.67
CA LEU A 784 -8.73 16.73 14.02
C LEU A 784 -7.52 15.95 13.48
N ALA A 785 -7.03 14.97 14.24
CA ALA A 785 -5.94 14.10 13.81
C ALA A 785 -6.30 13.31 12.54
N ASP A 786 -7.51 12.75 12.47
CA ASP A 786 -7.98 12.03 11.27
C ASP A 786 -8.13 12.95 10.05
N PHE A 787 -8.66 14.17 10.23
CA PHE A 787 -8.75 15.14 9.13
C PHE A 787 -7.38 15.62 8.65
N ASN A 788 -6.41 15.80 9.55
CA ASN A 788 -5.04 16.12 9.18
C ASN A 788 -4.39 14.98 8.40
N GLN A 789 -4.59 13.72 8.81
CA GLN A 789 -4.09 12.56 8.10
C GLN A 789 -4.68 12.45 6.69
N ALA A 790 -5.99 12.69 6.55
CA ALA A 790 -6.66 12.74 5.24
C ALA A 790 -6.03 13.77 4.29
N ILE A 791 -5.69 14.96 4.79
CA ILE A 791 -5.01 16.02 4.01
C ILE A 791 -3.56 15.64 3.70
N GLN A 792 -2.85 14.99 4.63
CA GLN A 792 -1.47 14.54 4.40
C GLN A 792 -1.38 13.48 3.29
N LEU A 793 -2.35 12.56 3.25
CA LEU A 793 -2.44 11.51 2.23
C LEU A 793 -2.78 12.07 0.84
N GLU A 794 -3.72 13.02 0.77
CA GLU A 794 -4.12 13.67 -0.47
C GLU A 794 -4.16 15.21 -0.34
N PRO A 795 -3.00 15.89 -0.48
CA PRO A 795 -2.90 17.33 -0.24
C PRO A 795 -3.60 18.20 -1.27
N ASN A 796 -3.99 17.62 -2.42
CA ASN A 796 -4.64 18.32 -3.53
C ASN A 796 -6.16 18.07 -3.58
N THR A 797 -6.74 17.46 -2.55
CA THR A 797 -8.18 17.16 -2.50
C THR A 797 -8.95 18.28 -1.79
N ALA A 798 -9.64 19.13 -2.56
CA ALA A 798 -10.41 20.27 -2.05
C ALA A 798 -11.42 19.87 -0.95
N LEU A 799 -12.04 18.69 -1.09
CA LEU A 799 -13.03 18.17 -0.13
C LEU A 799 -12.45 17.97 1.28
N SER A 800 -11.21 17.51 1.40
CA SER A 800 -10.56 17.25 2.69
C SER A 800 -10.39 18.56 3.49
N TYR A 801 -9.95 19.64 2.84
CA TYR A 801 -9.87 20.96 3.46
C TYR A 801 -11.25 21.49 3.83
N LYS A 802 -12.26 21.35 2.96
CA LYS A 802 -13.62 21.80 3.28
C LYS A 802 -14.18 21.09 4.52
N ILE A 803 -13.94 19.78 4.65
CA ILE A 803 -14.40 19.00 5.80
C ILE A 803 -13.71 19.45 7.09
N ARG A 804 -12.39 19.67 7.07
CA ARG A 804 -11.66 20.21 8.24
C ARG A 804 -12.09 21.64 8.56
N GLY A 805 -12.34 22.47 7.54
CA GLY A 805 -12.87 23.82 7.71
C GLY A 805 -14.27 23.83 8.35
N ASP A 806 -15.16 22.90 7.96
CA ASP A 806 -16.45 22.70 8.63
C ASP A 806 -16.29 22.29 10.08
N PHE A 807 -15.30 21.45 10.38
CA PHE A 807 -14.98 21.07 11.74
C PHE A 807 -14.48 22.26 12.58
N HIS A 808 -13.54 23.06 12.08
CA HIS A 808 -13.09 24.30 12.73
C HIS A 808 -14.26 25.29 12.92
N LYS A 809 -15.13 25.45 11.93
CA LYS A 809 -16.35 26.26 12.04
C LYS A 809 -17.28 25.75 13.15
N LYS A 810 -17.47 24.43 13.29
CA LYS A 810 -18.25 23.82 14.39
C LYS A 810 -17.63 24.13 15.77
N LEU A 811 -16.31 24.25 15.83
CA LEU A 811 -15.56 24.68 17.02
C LEU A 811 -15.52 26.20 17.23
N LYS A 812 -16.10 26.98 16.31
CA LYS A 812 -16.03 28.46 16.25
C LYS A 812 -14.61 28.99 16.01
N ASP A 813 -13.74 28.14 15.49
CA ASP A 813 -12.36 28.45 15.14
C ASP A 813 -12.31 29.04 13.73
N TYR A 814 -12.88 30.24 13.60
CA TYR A 814 -13.24 30.81 12.31
C TYR A 814 -12.03 31.19 11.44
N LYS A 815 -10.85 31.46 12.02
CA LYS A 815 -9.65 31.82 11.26
C LYS A 815 -9.08 30.60 10.52
N GLU A 816 -9.05 29.45 11.18
CA GLU A 816 -8.58 28.16 10.69
C GLU A 816 -9.57 27.64 9.65
N ALA A 817 -10.88 27.75 9.92
CA ALA A 817 -11.91 27.46 8.93
C ALA A 817 -11.76 28.30 7.65
N LEU A 818 -11.47 29.60 7.79
CA LEU A 818 -11.23 30.50 6.66
C LEU A 818 -10.00 30.07 5.85
N SER A 819 -8.91 29.66 6.52
CA SER A 819 -7.70 29.14 5.86
C SER A 819 -7.99 27.89 5.05
N ASP A 820 -8.70 26.93 5.63
CA ASP A 820 -9.10 25.68 4.96
C ASP A 820 -10.01 25.93 3.75
N TYR A 821 -11.01 26.80 3.88
CA TYR A 821 -11.87 27.13 2.74
C TYR A 821 -11.13 27.89 1.64
N ASN A 822 -10.14 28.73 1.97
CA ASN A 822 -9.28 29.35 0.96
C ASN A 822 -8.52 28.30 0.15
N GLN A 823 -7.94 27.30 0.83
CA GLN A 823 -7.23 26.21 0.16
C GLN A 823 -8.17 25.36 -0.70
N ALA A 824 -9.37 25.04 -0.20
CA ALA A 824 -10.39 24.32 -0.97
C ALA A 824 -10.78 25.06 -2.26
N ILE A 825 -10.95 26.39 -2.19
CA ILE A 825 -11.28 27.23 -3.34
C ILE A 825 -10.08 27.36 -4.31
N GLN A 826 -8.85 27.42 -3.80
CA GLN A 826 -7.66 27.43 -4.65
C GLN A 826 -7.53 26.14 -5.47
N LEU A 827 -7.83 24.99 -4.86
CA LEU A 827 -7.82 23.69 -5.51
C LEU A 827 -9.01 23.50 -6.47
N GLN A 828 -10.18 24.05 -6.12
CA GLN A 828 -11.39 23.98 -6.96
C GLN A 828 -12.07 25.36 -7.08
N PRO A 829 -11.64 26.21 -8.05
CA PRO A 829 -12.08 27.61 -8.15
C PRO A 829 -13.56 27.83 -8.46
N ASN A 830 -14.27 26.80 -8.94
CA ASN A 830 -15.69 26.89 -9.32
C ASN A 830 -16.61 26.17 -8.32
N TRP A 831 -16.15 25.91 -7.08
CA TRP A 831 -16.91 25.11 -6.12
C TRP A 831 -17.86 25.95 -5.27
N ALA A 832 -19.14 25.99 -5.65
CA ALA A 832 -20.19 26.77 -4.99
C ALA A 832 -20.26 26.54 -3.47
N VAL A 833 -20.17 25.28 -3.03
CA VAL A 833 -20.29 24.89 -1.62
C VAL A 833 -19.15 25.47 -0.76
N ALA A 834 -17.93 25.53 -1.29
CA ALA A 834 -16.79 26.08 -0.56
C ALA A 834 -16.93 27.60 -0.39
N TYR A 835 -17.38 28.31 -1.43
CA TYR A 835 -17.71 29.74 -1.34
C TYR A 835 -18.81 30.01 -0.33
N ALA A 836 -19.92 29.26 -0.36
CA ALA A 836 -21.00 29.44 0.61
C ALA A 836 -20.51 29.22 2.06
N SER A 837 -19.68 28.20 2.27
CA SER A 837 -19.09 27.89 3.59
C SER A 837 -18.16 29.00 4.07
N ARG A 838 -17.33 29.55 3.18
CA ARG A 838 -16.43 30.67 3.48
C ARG A 838 -17.19 31.97 3.74
N GLY A 839 -18.23 32.25 2.96
CA GLY A 839 -19.08 33.42 3.12
C GLY A 839 -19.75 33.45 4.49
N LEU A 840 -20.26 32.30 4.94
CA LEU A 840 -20.82 32.17 6.29
C LEU A 840 -19.78 32.43 7.39
N VAL A 841 -18.55 31.91 7.24
CA VAL A 841 -17.46 32.18 8.20
C VAL A 841 -17.04 33.65 8.21
N ARG A 842 -16.95 34.30 7.04
CA ARG A 842 -16.69 35.75 6.95
C ARG A 842 -17.76 36.57 7.64
N PHE A 843 -19.02 36.17 7.52
CA PHE A 843 -20.12 36.81 8.23
C PHE A 843 -19.94 36.73 9.76
N PHE A 844 -19.53 35.56 10.30
CA PHE A 844 -19.22 35.40 11.72
C PHE A 844 -17.98 36.19 12.17
N LEU A 845 -16.99 36.35 11.29
CA LEU A 845 -15.83 37.22 11.50
C LEU A 845 -16.14 38.72 11.34
N ASN A 846 -17.41 39.08 11.13
CA ASN A 846 -17.86 40.45 10.92
C ASN A 846 -17.27 41.12 9.65
N ASP A 847 -17.05 40.32 8.60
CA ASP A 847 -16.73 40.77 7.23
C ASP A 847 -17.95 40.55 6.29
N PRO A 848 -18.97 41.41 6.35
CA PRO A 848 -20.18 41.25 5.55
C PRO A 848 -19.93 41.50 4.05
N LYS A 849 -18.95 42.33 3.68
CA LYS A 849 -18.61 42.58 2.27
C LYS A 849 -18.00 41.34 1.63
N GLY A 850 -17.02 40.72 2.30
CA GLY A 850 -16.42 39.48 1.84
C GLY A 850 -17.39 38.31 1.88
N ALA A 851 -18.36 38.31 2.80
CA ALA A 851 -19.43 37.32 2.84
C ALA A 851 -20.35 37.42 1.61
N ILE A 852 -20.85 38.62 1.27
CA ILE A 852 -21.67 38.85 0.07
C ILE A 852 -20.89 38.44 -1.19
N ALA A 853 -19.63 38.85 -1.32
CA ALA A 853 -18.83 38.51 -2.49
C ALA A 853 -18.67 36.99 -2.69
N ASP A 854 -18.52 36.23 -1.61
CA ASP A 854 -18.45 34.77 -1.68
C ASP A 854 -19.82 34.15 -2.01
N LEU A 855 -20.90 34.64 -1.40
CA LEU A 855 -22.25 34.12 -1.64
C LEU A 855 -22.70 34.42 -3.09
N ASP A 856 -22.33 35.57 -3.65
CA ASP A 856 -22.52 35.89 -5.06
C ASP A 856 -21.77 34.93 -5.99
N ARG A 857 -20.55 34.52 -5.61
CA ARG A 857 -19.81 33.48 -6.33
C ARG A 857 -20.50 32.13 -6.21
N ALA A 858 -20.99 31.77 -5.03
CA ALA A 858 -21.72 30.52 -4.82
C ALA A 858 -23.00 30.43 -5.66
N ILE A 859 -23.72 31.54 -5.84
CA ILE A 859 -24.93 31.61 -6.70
C ILE A 859 -24.59 31.43 -8.18
N LYS A 860 -23.43 31.92 -8.64
CA LYS A 860 -23.00 31.85 -10.05
C LYS A 860 -22.65 30.42 -10.51
N PHE A 861 -22.24 29.56 -9.60
CA PHE A 861 -21.79 28.21 -9.95
C PHE A 861 -22.89 27.18 -9.66
N PRO A 862 -23.28 26.34 -10.63
CA PRO A 862 -24.22 25.24 -10.36
C PRO A 862 -23.63 24.26 -9.34
N SER A 863 -24.45 23.82 -8.39
CA SER A 863 -24.11 22.75 -7.45
C SER A 863 -24.73 21.44 -7.91
N ASP A 864 -23.90 20.42 -8.11
CA ASP A 864 -24.33 19.04 -8.40
C ASP A 864 -24.80 18.30 -7.13
N TYR A 865 -24.61 18.90 -5.94
CA TYR A 865 -24.98 18.32 -4.66
C TYR A 865 -26.27 18.93 -4.12
N ILE A 866 -27.24 18.06 -3.83
CA ILE A 866 -28.61 18.34 -3.36
C ILE A 866 -29.52 18.79 -4.50
N SER A 867 -30.83 18.54 -4.40
CA SER A 867 -31.82 19.13 -5.32
C SER A 867 -31.44 20.60 -5.55
N PRO A 868 -31.15 21.04 -6.79
CA PRO A 868 -30.58 22.36 -7.07
C PRO A 868 -31.33 23.51 -6.38
N GLY A 869 -32.64 23.36 -6.18
CA GLY A 869 -33.49 24.27 -5.42
C GLY A 869 -33.03 24.49 -3.96
N SER A 870 -32.75 23.43 -3.19
CA SER A 870 -32.50 23.53 -1.74
C SER A 870 -31.13 24.11 -1.40
N PHE A 871 -30.10 23.78 -2.19
CA PHE A 871 -28.78 24.39 -2.01
C PHE A 871 -28.84 25.88 -2.36
N SER A 872 -29.45 26.23 -3.50
CA SER A 872 -29.61 27.63 -3.89
C SER A 872 -30.45 28.41 -2.87
N SER A 873 -31.54 27.84 -2.33
CA SER A 873 -32.35 28.47 -1.27
C SER A 873 -31.49 28.83 -0.05
N ALA A 874 -30.67 27.88 0.44
CA ALA A 874 -29.78 28.13 1.57
C ALA A 874 -28.74 29.24 1.32
N VAL A 875 -28.20 29.35 0.09
CA VAL A 875 -27.25 30.43 -0.24
C VAL A 875 -27.94 31.80 -0.23
N TYR A 876 -29.16 31.90 -0.77
CA TYR A 876 -29.97 33.12 -0.67
C TYR A 876 -30.34 33.45 0.77
N GLN A 877 -30.66 32.45 1.59
CA GLN A 877 -30.89 32.64 3.03
C GLN A 877 -29.69 33.30 3.72
N TYR A 878 -28.49 32.76 3.49
CA TYR A 878 -27.27 33.31 4.08
C TYR A 878 -27.00 34.73 3.59
N ARG A 879 -27.19 35.02 2.29
CA ARG A 879 -26.96 36.37 1.74
C ARG A 879 -28.00 37.36 2.27
N GLY A 880 -29.27 36.97 2.33
CA GLY A 880 -30.35 37.77 2.91
C GLY A 880 -30.10 38.11 4.37
N SER A 881 -29.59 37.15 5.16
CA SER A 881 -29.19 37.38 6.56
C SER A 881 -28.04 38.38 6.69
N VAL A 882 -27.09 38.36 5.74
CA VAL A 882 -25.99 39.34 5.70
C VAL A 882 -26.51 40.73 5.35
N HIS A 883 -27.39 40.86 4.35
CA HIS A 883 -28.04 42.11 3.99
C HIS A 883 -28.90 42.67 5.13
N GLU A 884 -29.64 41.81 5.83
CA GLU A 884 -30.43 42.18 7.00
C GLU A 884 -29.55 42.77 8.11
N LYS A 885 -28.39 42.17 8.41
CA LYS A 885 -27.43 42.70 9.38
C LYS A 885 -26.87 44.06 8.95
N LEU A 886 -26.67 44.27 7.65
CA LEU A 886 -26.29 45.56 7.06
C LEU A 886 -27.44 46.57 7.01
N LYS A 887 -28.66 46.17 7.41
CA LYS A 887 -29.90 46.94 7.27
C LYS A 887 -30.28 47.26 5.83
N ASP A 888 -29.74 46.53 4.87
CA ASP A 888 -30.15 46.56 3.47
C ASP A 888 -31.38 45.68 3.28
N TYR A 889 -32.51 46.17 3.78
CA TYR A 889 -33.75 45.40 3.82
C TYR A 889 -34.33 45.13 2.43
N GLN A 890 -34.02 45.96 1.43
CA GLN A 890 -34.47 45.72 0.06
C GLN A 890 -33.74 44.54 -0.57
N ALA A 891 -32.41 44.44 -0.40
CA ALA A 891 -31.67 43.27 -0.86
C ALA A 891 -32.06 42.00 -0.09
N ALA A 892 -32.26 42.09 1.23
CA ALA A 892 -32.75 40.95 2.03
C ALA A 892 -34.15 40.48 1.57
N LEU A 893 -35.05 41.41 1.24
CA LEU A 893 -36.37 41.11 0.69
C LEU A 893 -36.27 40.36 -0.65
N ALA A 894 -35.36 40.79 -1.52
CA ALA A 894 -35.12 40.13 -2.81
C ALA A 894 -34.59 38.70 -2.63
N ASP A 895 -33.66 38.48 -1.71
CA ASP A 895 -33.11 37.16 -1.40
C ASP A 895 -34.16 36.20 -0.84
N TYR A 896 -34.94 36.63 0.16
CA TYR A 896 -35.99 35.80 0.73
C TYR A 896 -37.15 35.57 -0.26
N THR A 897 -37.41 36.51 -1.17
CA THR A 897 -38.33 36.26 -2.29
C THR A 897 -37.78 35.20 -3.24
N LYS A 898 -36.47 35.18 -3.48
CA LYS A 898 -35.85 34.17 -4.32
C LYS A 898 -35.87 32.78 -3.67
N MET A 899 -35.70 32.69 -2.34
CA MET A 899 -35.92 31.44 -1.60
C MET A 899 -37.31 30.86 -1.87
N ILE A 900 -38.36 31.67 -1.72
CA ILE A 900 -39.75 31.24 -1.94
C ILE A 900 -39.99 30.79 -3.39
N GLN A 901 -39.36 31.45 -4.38
CA GLN A 901 -39.45 31.00 -5.77
C GLN A 901 -38.80 29.64 -6.01
N LEU A 902 -37.76 29.31 -5.26
CA LEU A 902 -37.04 28.04 -5.37
C LEU A 902 -37.77 26.92 -4.60
N GLU A 903 -38.30 27.24 -3.41
CA GLU A 903 -39.00 26.31 -2.53
C GLU A 903 -40.30 26.94 -2.01
N PRO A 904 -41.41 26.88 -2.78
CA PRO A 904 -42.67 27.53 -2.41
C PRO A 904 -43.37 26.94 -1.17
N ASP A 905 -42.99 25.73 -0.77
CA ASP A 905 -43.53 25.05 0.40
C ASP A 905 -42.66 25.23 1.66
N GLU A 906 -41.57 26.02 1.60
CA GLU A 906 -40.67 26.27 2.73
C GLU A 906 -41.24 27.36 3.67
N ALA A 907 -41.89 26.95 4.77
CA ALA A 907 -42.53 27.85 5.74
C ALA A 907 -41.58 28.92 6.32
N PHE A 908 -40.31 28.57 6.50
CA PHE A 908 -39.30 29.45 7.06
C PHE A 908 -38.95 30.62 6.14
N ALA A 909 -38.96 30.43 4.82
CA ALA A 909 -38.69 31.49 3.86
C ALA A 909 -39.74 32.62 3.92
N TYR A 910 -41.02 32.26 4.08
CA TYR A 910 -42.10 33.22 4.32
C TYR A 910 -41.94 33.95 5.65
N SER A 911 -41.55 33.23 6.71
CA SER A 911 -41.27 33.83 8.02
C SER A 911 -40.19 34.91 7.93
N LEU A 912 -39.07 34.61 7.26
CA LEU A 912 -37.97 35.57 7.05
C LEU A 912 -38.41 36.78 6.20
N ARG A 913 -39.20 36.55 5.13
CA ARG A 913 -39.69 37.63 4.28
C ARG A 913 -40.67 38.56 5.03
N GLY A 914 -41.55 37.99 5.84
CA GLY A 914 -42.48 38.75 6.69
C GLY A 914 -41.75 39.65 7.70
N ASP A 915 -40.66 39.14 8.29
CA ASP A 915 -39.80 39.90 9.21
C ASP A 915 -39.17 41.12 8.52
N ILE A 916 -38.69 40.95 7.29
CA ILE A 916 -38.12 42.05 6.48
C ILE A 916 -39.20 43.05 6.06
N ARG A 917 -40.37 42.57 5.62
CA ARG A 917 -41.51 43.45 5.28
C ARG A 917 -41.98 44.29 6.46
N THR A 918 -41.98 43.71 7.66
CA THR A 918 -42.25 44.45 8.91
C THR A 918 -41.25 45.58 9.11
N LYS A 919 -39.95 45.33 8.90
CA LYS A 919 -38.88 46.35 8.99
C LYS A 919 -38.99 47.43 7.91
N LEU A 920 -39.51 47.06 6.74
CA LEU A 920 -39.84 47.98 5.63
C LEU A 920 -41.18 48.70 5.80
N LYS A 921 -41.93 48.41 6.88
CA LYS A 921 -43.27 48.94 7.18
C LYS A 921 -44.37 48.49 6.21
N ASP A 922 -44.16 47.39 5.48
CA ASP A 922 -45.18 46.71 4.69
C ASP A 922 -45.95 45.72 5.57
N GLN A 923 -46.95 46.22 6.29
CA GLN A 923 -47.72 45.44 7.27
C GLN A 923 -48.65 44.41 6.63
N GLU A 924 -49.25 44.75 5.49
CA GLU A 924 -50.14 43.86 4.75
C GLU A 924 -49.35 42.68 4.17
N GLY A 925 -48.22 42.96 3.51
CA GLY A 925 -47.35 41.92 2.98
C GLY A 925 -46.71 41.07 4.08
N ALA A 926 -46.36 41.65 5.23
CA ALA A 926 -45.85 40.90 6.37
C ALA A 926 -46.91 39.94 6.94
N SER A 927 -48.15 40.42 7.14
CA SER A 927 -49.25 39.59 7.63
C SER A 927 -49.57 38.44 6.68
N SER A 928 -49.60 38.71 5.37
CA SER A 928 -49.79 37.68 4.34
C SER A 928 -48.73 36.58 4.41
N ASP A 929 -47.45 36.96 4.55
CA ASP A 929 -46.36 35.99 4.68
C ASP A 929 -46.43 35.18 5.98
N TYR A 930 -46.76 35.83 7.10
CA TYR A 930 -46.92 35.14 8.38
C TYR A 930 -48.07 34.13 8.37
N LEU A 931 -49.21 34.48 7.78
CA LEU A 931 -50.34 33.55 7.62
C LEU A 931 -49.94 32.36 6.76
N LYS A 932 -49.21 32.58 5.66
CA LYS A 932 -48.72 31.49 4.82
C LYS A 932 -47.71 30.60 5.54
N ALA A 933 -46.81 31.18 6.34
CA ALA A 933 -45.88 30.41 7.17
C ALA A 933 -46.63 29.56 8.21
N ILE A 934 -47.68 30.08 8.85
CA ILE A 934 -48.51 29.32 9.80
C ILE A 934 -49.20 28.13 9.10
N GLU A 935 -49.76 28.34 7.90
CA GLU A 935 -50.38 27.28 7.09
C GLU A 935 -49.37 26.15 6.83
N LEU A 936 -48.19 26.49 6.31
CA LEU A 936 -47.16 25.51 5.96
C LEU A 936 -46.59 24.79 7.19
N TYR A 937 -46.29 25.50 8.28
CA TYR A 937 -45.88 24.85 9.53
C TYR A 937 -46.97 23.93 10.11
N SER A 938 -48.25 24.25 9.91
CA SER A 938 -49.34 23.38 10.36
C SER A 938 -49.37 22.08 9.57
N LYS A 939 -49.20 22.16 8.24
CA LYS A 939 -49.04 20.98 7.38
C LYS A 939 -47.81 20.15 7.75
N GLU A 940 -46.68 20.78 8.07
CA GLU A 940 -45.48 20.08 8.55
C GLU A 940 -45.75 19.33 9.87
N ILE A 941 -46.49 19.94 10.80
CA ILE A 941 -46.87 19.33 12.08
C ILE A 941 -47.78 18.12 11.87
N GLU A 942 -48.72 18.18 10.94
CA GLU A 942 -49.58 17.03 10.61
C GLU A 942 -48.76 15.85 10.09
N LEU A 943 -47.72 16.12 9.31
CA LEU A 943 -46.81 15.10 8.78
C LEU A 943 -45.84 14.58 9.83
N VAL A 944 -45.32 15.45 10.70
CA VAL A 944 -44.30 15.15 11.70
C VAL A 944 -44.65 15.80 13.05
N PRO A 945 -45.61 15.22 13.80
CA PRO A 945 -46.13 15.85 15.03
C PRO A 945 -45.11 15.86 16.19
N GLY A 946 -44.01 15.13 16.08
CA GLY A 946 -42.94 15.05 17.08
C GLY A 946 -41.79 16.06 16.90
N ASN A 947 -41.92 17.06 16.02
CA ASN A 947 -40.88 18.07 15.82
C ASN A 947 -41.14 19.34 16.66
N ALA A 948 -40.51 19.45 17.83
CA ALA A 948 -40.64 20.60 18.73
C ALA A 948 -40.36 21.95 18.06
N MET A 949 -39.39 21.97 17.15
CA MET A 949 -38.94 23.18 16.46
C MET A 949 -40.03 23.76 15.57
N THR A 950 -40.83 22.92 14.89
CA THR A 950 -41.93 23.38 14.04
C THR A 950 -43.02 24.08 14.85
N TYR A 951 -43.37 23.55 16.03
CA TYR A 951 -44.27 24.25 16.95
C TYR A 951 -43.68 25.57 17.43
N LEU A 952 -42.39 25.59 17.81
CA LEU A 952 -41.73 26.81 18.26
C LEU A 952 -41.79 27.92 17.20
N TRP A 953 -41.43 27.62 15.94
CA TRP A 953 -41.48 28.60 14.85
C TRP A 953 -42.91 29.08 14.58
N ARG A 954 -43.89 28.18 14.50
CA ARG A 954 -45.30 28.57 14.33
C ARG A 954 -45.80 29.46 15.48
N GLY A 955 -45.42 29.14 16.71
CA GLY A 955 -45.75 29.93 17.89
C GLY A 955 -45.13 31.32 17.85
N LEU A 956 -43.86 31.46 17.42
CA LEU A 956 -43.19 32.75 17.22
C LEU A 956 -43.91 33.63 16.20
N ILE A 957 -44.40 33.05 15.10
CA ILE A 957 -45.16 33.79 14.09
C ILE A 957 -46.54 34.20 14.62
N ARG A 958 -47.26 33.30 15.30
CA ARG A 958 -48.53 33.61 15.98
C ARG A 958 -48.38 34.73 17.00
N ASN A 959 -47.29 34.75 17.76
CA ASN A 959 -47.00 35.82 18.70
C ASN A 959 -46.82 37.18 18.01
N LYS A 960 -46.19 37.22 16.83
CA LYS A 960 -46.05 38.46 16.02
C LYS A 960 -47.39 38.98 15.50
N LEU A 961 -48.35 38.09 15.26
CA LEU A 961 -49.74 38.42 14.91
C LEU A 961 -50.63 38.67 16.12
N GLU A 962 -50.05 38.69 17.33
CA GLU A 962 -50.77 38.88 18.60
C GLU A 962 -51.78 37.76 18.95
N ASP A 963 -51.67 36.59 18.30
CA ASP A 963 -52.45 35.38 18.60
C ASP A 963 -51.91 34.64 19.84
N TYR A 964 -51.83 35.35 20.97
CA TYR A 964 -51.13 34.88 22.17
C TYR A 964 -51.63 33.53 22.69
N ARG A 965 -52.93 33.24 22.60
CA ARG A 965 -53.50 31.96 23.05
C ARG A 965 -52.93 30.78 22.27
N LEU A 966 -52.86 30.90 20.94
CA LEU A 966 -52.36 29.83 20.08
C LEU A 966 -50.82 29.75 20.14
N ALA A 967 -50.14 30.89 20.28
CA ALA A 967 -48.69 30.92 20.52
C ALA A 967 -48.30 30.18 21.81
N LEU A 968 -49.02 30.39 22.91
CA LEU A 968 -48.81 29.66 24.16
C LEU A 968 -49.03 28.15 23.99
N SER A 969 -50.06 27.75 23.25
CA SER A 969 -50.32 26.33 22.96
C SER A 969 -49.15 25.69 22.21
N ASP A 970 -48.60 26.38 21.22
CA ASP A 970 -47.45 25.89 20.45
C ASP A 970 -46.19 25.80 21.31
N TYR A 971 -45.89 26.82 22.13
CA TYR A 971 -44.74 26.76 23.02
C TYR A 971 -44.87 25.67 24.08
N ASN A 972 -46.08 25.44 24.61
CA ASN A 972 -46.34 24.32 25.49
C ASN A 972 -46.01 22.99 24.81
N GLN A 973 -46.44 22.81 23.56
CA GLN A 973 -46.20 21.57 22.85
C GLN A 973 -44.74 21.38 22.46
N ALA A 974 -44.04 22.45 22.08
CA ALA A 974 -42.59 22.42 21.90
C ALA A 974 -41.87 21.95 23.17
N ILE A 975 -42.29 22.42 24.36
CA ILE A 975 -41.72 22.02 25.66
C ILE A 975 -42.10 20.58 26.04
N ILE A 976 -43.31 20.12 25.71
CA ILE A 976 -43.72 18.73 25.96
C ILE A 976 -42.85 17.77 25.14
N ILE A 977 -42.58 18.13 23.88
CA ILE A 977 -41.76 17.31 22.98
C ILE A 977 -40.28 17.41 23.37
N GLU A 978 -39.79 18.59 23.70
CA GLU A 978 -38.39 18.87 24.05
C GLU A 978 -38.30 19.68 25.37
N PRO A 979 -38.28 19.00 26.54
CA PRO A 979 -38.34 19.66 27.85
C PRO A 979 -37.15 20.57 28.20
N ASP A 980 -36.04 20.45 27.47
CA ASP A 980 -34.83 21.27 27.59
C ASP A 980 -34.74 22.39 26.54
N ASN A 981 -35.82 22.64 25.77
CA ASN A 981 -35.87 23.72 24.79
C ASN A 981 -35.92 25.11 25.46
N ALA A 982 -34.74 25.68 25.69
CA ALA A 982 -34.55 26.97 26.34
C ALA A 982 -35.31 28.13 25.65
N VAL A 983 -35.39 28.12 24.32
CA VAL A 983 -36.04 29.19 23.53
C VAL A 983 -37.56 29.14 23.69
N ALA A 984 -38.16 27.96 23.80
CA ALA A 984 -39.59 27.81 24.05
C ALA A 984 -39.98 28.36 25.43
N TYR A 985 -39.18 28.12 26.48
CA TYR A 985 -39.42 28.74 27.80
C TYR A 985 -39.30 30.26 27.75
N LEU A 986 -38.26 30.80 27.11
CA LEU A 986 -38.11 32.26 26.96
C LEU A 986 -39.32 32.87 26.24
N SER A 987 -39.70 32.30 25.10
CA SER A 987 -40.83 32.79 24.28
C SER A 987 -42.15 32.71 25.04
N ARG A 988 -42.44 31.60 25.73
CA ARG A 988 -43.64 31.43 26.55
C ARG A 988 -43.67 32.41 27.72
N GLY A 989 -42.54 32.61 28.39
CA GLY A 989 -42.41 33.57 29.48
C GLY A 989 -42.65 35.02 29.05
N LEU A 990 -42.16 35.41 27.86
CA LEU A 990 -42.43 36.73 27.27
C LEU A 990 -43.92 36.95 27.02
N VAL A 991 -44.61 35.97 26.42
CA VAL A 991 -46.06 36.06 26.17
C VAL A 991 -46.86 36.08 27.48
N ARG A 992 -46.52 35.24 28.46
CA ARG A 992 -47.16 35.24 29.79
C ARG A 992 -47.00 36.58 30.50
N ASN A 993 -45.81 37.19 30.46
CA ASN A 993 -45.57 38.51 31.02
C ASN A 993 -46.45 39.57 30.34
N GLN A 994 -46.60 39.51 29.02
CA GLN A 994 -47.45 40.42 28.27
C GLN A 994 -48.94 40.27 28.64
N LEU A 995 -49.39 39.04 28.88
CA LEU A 995 -50.73 38.73 29.38
C LEU A 995 -50.90 38.95 30.90
N LYS A 996 -49.88 39.51 31.57
CA LYS A 996 -49.85 39.75 33.02
C LYS A 996 -49.90 38.48 33.88
N ASP A 997 -49.63 37.30 33.32
CA ASP A 997 -49.33 36.08 34.07
C ASP A 997 -47.87 36.14 34.57
N TYR A 998 -47.65 36.98 35.58
CA TYR A 998 -46.30 37.23 36.11
C TYR A 998 -45.70 36.00 36.78
N GLN A 999 -46.51 35.17 37.43
CA GLN A 999 -46.03 33.97 38.11
C GLN A 999 -45.59 32.89 37.11
N GLY A 1000 -46.37 32.67 36.04
CA GLY A 1000 -45.99 31.79 34.95
C GLY A 1000 -44.73 32.28 34.22
N ALA A 1001 -44.62 33.59 33.97
CA ALA A 1001 -43.43 34.19 33.36
C ALA A 1001 -42.16 34.02 34.23
N ILE A 1002 -42.26 34.23 35.55
CA ILE A 1002 -41.14 33.99 36.48
C ILE A 1002 -40.69 32.53 36.46
N THR A 1003 -41.64 31.60 36.39
CA THR A 1003 -41.36 30.17 36.31
C THR A 1003 -40.59 29.83 35.04
N ASP A 1004 -41.06 30.31 33.89
CA ASP A 1004 -40.43 30.08 32.60
C ASP A 1004 -39.03 30.70 32.50
N TYR A 1005 -38.85 31.94 32.97
CA TYR A 1005 -37.52 32.56 32.99
C TYR A 1005 -36.57 31.84 33.95
N SER A 1006 -37.07 31.27 35.04
CA SER A 1006 -36.25 30.47 35.95
C SER A 1006 -35.78 29.17 35.31
N GLN A 1007 -36.64 28.50 34.54
CA GLN A 1007 -36.22 27.33 33.75
C GLN A 1007 -35.25 27.72 32.64
N TRP A 1008 -35.49 28.85 31.97
CA TRP A 1008 -34.57 29.36 30.97
C TRP A 1008 -33.17 29.63 31.53
N ILE A 1009 -33.08 30.27 32.71
CA ILE A 1009 -31.82 30.48 33.43
C ILE A 1009 -31.17 29.15 33.81
N LYS A 1010 -31.95 28.16 34.26
CA LYS A 1010 -31.41 26.83 34.59
C LYS A 1010 -30.76 26.17 33.37
N LEU A 1011 -31.36 26.34 32.19
CA LEU A 1011 -30.84 25.82 30.93
C LEU A 1011 -29.70 26.67 30.35
N GLN A 1012 -29.65 27.97 30.67
CA GLN A 1012 -28.69 28.95 30.16
C GLN A 1012 -28.14 29.85 31.29
N PRO A 1013 -27.36 29.31 32.24
CA PRO A 1013 -27.02 30.00 33.50
C PRO A 1013 -26.14 31.24 33.32
N ASN A 1014 -25.42 31.34 32.20
CA ASN A 1014 -24.54 32.46 31.88
C ASN A 1014 -25.23 33.58 31.09
N ASN A 1015 -26.54 33.48 30.83
CA ASN A 1015 -27.27 34.48 30.07
C ASN A 1015 -27.87 35.56 30.99
N ALA A 1016 -27.23 36.73 31.04
CA ALA A 1016 -27.65 37.87 31.87
C ALA A 1016 -29.08 38.35 31.59
N LEU A 1017 -29.58 38.18 30.36
CA LEU A 1017 -30.94 38.60 29.98
C LEU A 1017 -32.01 37.87 30.79
N GLY A 1018 -31.80 36.60 31.16
CA GLY A 1018 -32.79 35.83 31.93
C GLY A 1018 -33.00 36.38 33.32
N TYR A 1019 -31.90 36.72 33.99
CA TYR A 1019 -31.94 37.34 35.30
C TYR A 1019 -32.61 38.72 35.25
N SER A 1020 -32.30 39.52 34.22
CA SER A 1020 -32.92 40.83 33.99
C SER A 1020 -34.44 40.71 33.80
N LEU A 1021 -34.89 39.90 32.82
CA LEU A 1021 -36.31 39.69 32.54
C LEU A 1021 -37.07 39.18 33.77
N ARG A 1022 -36.49 38.23 34.51
CA ARG A 1022 -37.10 37.71 35.75
C ARG A 1022 -37.16 38.78 36.85
N GLY A 1023 -36.12 39.60 36.99
CA GLY A 1023 -36.09 40.70 37.95
C GLY A 1023 -37.17 41.74 37.67
N ASP A 1024 -37.29 42.15 36.40
CA ASP A 1024 -38.31 43.11 35.94
C ASP A 1024 -39.72 42.60 36.20
N VAL A 1025 -40.00 41.33 35.90
CA VAL A 1025 -41.32 40.72 36.15
C VAL A 1025 -41.61 40.58 37.64
N ARG A 1026 -40.62 40.25 38.47
CA ARG A 1026 -40.80 40.23 39.93
C ARG A 1026 -41.17 41.61 40.47
N GLN A 1027 -40.51 42.67 40.00
CA GLN A 1027 -40.83 44.04 40.40
C GLN A 1027 -42.27 44.42 40.00
N ARG A 1028 -42.70 44.06 38.78
CA ARG A 1028 -44.08 44.30 38.32
C ARG A 1028 -45.10 43.50 39.11
N SER A 1029 -44.83 42.22 39.37
CA SER A 1029 -45.68 41.35 40.19
C SER A 1029 -45.93 41.95 41.58
N ILE A 1030 -44.87 42.42 42.25
CA ILE A 1030 -44.98 43.07 43.56
C ILE A 1030 -45.81 44.36 43.45
N ARG A 1031 -45.56 45.23 42.49
CA ARG A 1031 -46.35 46.47 42.33
C ARG A 1031 -47.83 46.22 42.11
N THR A 1032 -48.18 45.15 41.40
CA THR A 1032 -49.58 44.78 41.09
C THR A 1032 -50.28 44.10 42.28
N ALA A 1033 -49.51 43.52 43.21
CA ALA A 1033 -50.05 42.94 44.44
C ALA A 1033 -50.25 43.99 45.56
N TRP A 1034 -49.67 45.19 45.41
CA TRP A 1034 -49.79 46.32 46.34
C TRP A 1034 -50.79 47.39 45.88
N SER A 1035 -51.19 47.36 44.60
CA SER A 1035 -52.28 48.15 44.01
C SER A 1035 -53.58 47.37 44.04
#